data_AF-A0A956MFI5-F1
#
_entry.id   AF-A0A956MFI5-F1
#
_cell.length_a   1.000
_cell.length_b   1.000
_cell.length_c   1.000
_cell.angle_alpha   90.00
_cell.angle_beta   90.00
_cell.angle_gamma   90.00
#
_symmetry.space_group_name_H-M   'P 1'
#
loop_
_entity.id
_entity.type
_entity.pdbx_description
1 polymer ?
#
loop_
_entity_poly.entity_id
_entity_poly.type
_entity_poly.pdbx_seq_one_letter_code
_entity_poly.pdbx_strand_id
1 'polypeptide(L)'
;RYHQLDVVRQLVQDATRDGPGHNYLVEHSAGSGKSNSIAWLAYQLTSLHDADDKRIFDSTIIVTDRRVLDSQLQDTIYQFEHTAGVVQKIDKNSTQLGAALAAGANIIITTLQKFPFAAILDEVQDLPNRNYAIIVDEAHSSQGGKSTKKMKEVLSTQDLYKAVKEDRAAYGVDTDEDTEDEIRRSMQARGRQPNLSFFAFTATPKPKTLEVFGIPGADGTPEPRHLYSMRQAIEEEFILDVLQNYTTYKTYFRLSKAIEEDPNLNKKKAARAIARFVSLHPHNLAQKTEVIIEHFRQCVMDKIGGKAKAMLVTASRPHVVRYKEAFDTYLAEKGYTDIRALVAFTAFTDKETGLSYRESEMNDFSESELPEKFAGEDYCLLIVAEKYQTGFDQPLLHTMYVDKKLSGVHAVQTLSRLNRIYPGKKDTFVLDFVNEEEEILTAFQPFYEKTTLSSTTDPNKLYDLKHQIDGYQIIRPLEINAFARIFFKSSTRQTRLDHGKLHSAIDPAVQRFIALTAEQQDDCPNACTVFVRLYAFLAQIMPFQDIELEKYYAYVRYMLTKLPKDDRSAALHLDDEVALEYLRLQKIREGSIDLQKDADAPLDPLSEAGSRREKEIHARLSEIIDLLNKRFGTDFSEADKLFFDQIEEELIQDETLVQQAQNNSIDNFKYGFDEAFLTKLIERMDANQDIFARIMDDEEFGTLVRDWMLQKVYQRLNTKI
;
A
#
# COMPACT_ATOMS: atom_id res chain seq x y z
N ARG A 1 -15.92 21.76 12.61
CA ARG A 1 -15.26 21.33 13.87
C ARG A 1 -14.13 22.30 14.20
N TYR A 2 -13.69 22.40 15.47
CA TYR A 2 -12.71 23.42 15.88
C TYR A 2 -11.37 23.29 15.15
N HIS A 3 -10.79 22.09 15.09
CA HIS A 3 -9.51 21.85 14.41
C HIS A 3 -9.51 22.24 12.93
N GLN A 4 -10.65 22.12 12.26
CA GLN A 4 -10.81 22.52 10.86
C GLN A 4 -10.86 24.04 10.69
N LEU A 5 -11.49 24.74 11.63
CA LEU A 5 -11.49 26.21 11.65
C LEU A 5 -10.09 26.75 11.98
N ASP A 6 -9.44 26.13 12.96
CA ASP A 6 -8.13 26.52 13.45
C ASP A 6 -7.05 26.35 12.36
N VAL A 7 -7.00 25.20 11.69
CA VAL A 7 -6.02 24.98 10.60
C VAL A 7 -6.19 25.97 9.46
N VAL A 8 -7.43 26.27 9.03
CA VAL A 8 -7.69 27.22 7.95
C VAL A 8 -7.24 28.61 8.35
N ARG A 9 -7.55 29.06 9.57
CA ARG A 9 -7.12 30.38 10.07
C ARG A 9 -5.60 30.50 10.15
N GLN A 10 -4.93 29.48 10.67
CA GLN A 10 -3.47 29.49 10.80
C GLN A 10 -2.78 29.54 9.43
N LEU A 11 -3.19 28.70 8.48
CA LEU A 11 -2.61 28.67 7.14
C LEU A 11 -2.87 29.94 6.34
N VAL A 12 -4.06 30.55 6.49
CA VAL A 12 -4.38 31.84 5.86
C VAL A 12 -3.51 32.95 6.45
N GLN A 13 -3.34 32.98 7.78
CA GLN A 13 -2.45 33.95 8.44
C GLN A 13 -1.01 33.80 7.97
N ASP A 14 -0.49 32.57 7.90
CA ASP A 14 0.87 32.33 7.41
C ASP A 14 1.04 32.72 5.95
N ALA A 15 0.10 32.35 5.08
CA ALA A 15 0.15 32.72 3.67
C ALA A 15 0.02 34.24 3.45
N THR A 16 -0.70 34.95 4.32
CA THR A 16 -0.77 36.42 4.31
C THR A 16 0.56 37.05 4.72
N ARG A 17 1.22 36.48 5.73
CA ARG A 17 2.49 37.00 6.27
C ARG A 17 3.66 36.71 5.33
N ASP A 18 3.74 35.48 4.83
CA ASP A 18 4.91 34.95 4.14
C ASP A 18 4.82 35.12 2.61
N GLY A 19 3.61 35.27 2.06
CA GLY A 19 3.39 35.36 0.62
C GLY A 19 3.56 34.01 -0.11
N PRO A 20 3.72 34.02 -1.44
CA PRO A 20 3.91 32.80 -2.23
C PRO A 20 5.30 32.16 -2.04
N GLY A 21 5.43 30.86 -2.33
CA GLY A 21 6.72 30.15 -2.33
C GLY A 21 7.01 29.32 -1.07
N HIS A 22 6.01 29.09 -0.23
CA HIS A 22 6.14 28.42 1.08
C HIS A 22 5.43 27.07 1.13
N ASN A 23 5.98 26.14 1.90
CA ASN A 23 5.41 24.81 2.09
C ASN A 23 4.85 24.68 3.51
N TYR A 24 3.68 24.08 3.63
CA TYR A 24 3.00 23.83 4.90
C TYR A 24 2.52 22.39 4.95
N LEU A 25 2.91 21.66 6.00
CA LEU A 25 2.41 20.33 6.31
C LEU A 25 1.28 20.42 7.34
N VAL A 26 0.16 19.77 7.04
CA VAL A 26 -0.96 19.56 7.93
C VAL A 26 -1.08 18.07 8.22
N GLU A 27 -0.85 17.69 9.48
CA GLU A 27 -0.97 16.33 9.96
C GLU A 27 -2.30 16.14 10.68
N HIS A 28 -3.31 15.65 9.95
CA HIS A 28 -4.66 15.44 10.46
C HIS A 28 -5.05 13.98 10.34
N SER A 29 -5.50 13.39 11.45
CA SER A 29 -5.91 11.99 11.55
C SER A 29 -6.80 11.52 10.38
N ALA A 30 -6.69 10.26 9.99
CA ALA A 30 -7.61 9.64 9.05
C ALA A 30 -9.01 9.68 9.66
N GLY A 31 -10.05 9.97 8.87
CA GLY A 31 -11.40 10.09 9.45
C GLY A 31 -11.79 11.50 9.93
N SER A 32 -10.82 12.40 10.17
CA SER A 32 -11.04 13.70 10.85
C SER A 32 -11.84 14.76 10.07
N GLY A 33 -12.08 14.53 8.77
CA GLY A 33 -12.78 15.48 7.89
C GLY A 33 -11.85 16.45 7.15
N LYS A 34 -10.66 16.00 6.74
CA LYS A 34 -9.69 16.78 5.95
C LYS A 34 -10.27 17.43 4.70
N SER A 35 -11.17 16.75 3.99
CA SER A 35 -11.79 17.26 2.75
C SER A 35 -12.50 18.61 2.96
N ASN A 36 -13.14 18.81 4.12
CA ASN A 36 -13.77 20.10 4.46
C ASN A 36 -12.72 21.19 4.71
N SER A 37 -11.65 20.87 5.45
CA SER A 37 -10.53 21.81 5.67
C SER A 37 -9.89 22.23 4.36
N ILE A 38 -9.70 21.30 3.43
CA ILE A 38 -9.16 21.56 2.08
C ILE A 38 -10.10 22.49 1.30
N ALA A 39 -11.40 22.21 1.30
CA ALA A 39 -12.39 23.04 0.59
C ALA A 39 -12.42 24.48 1.13
N TRP A 40 -12.48 24.64 2.47
CA TRP A 40 -12.46 25.96 3.10
C TRP A 40 -11.16 26.72 2.87
N LEU A 41 -10.02 26.03 2.97
CA LEU A 41 -8.72 26.62 2.66
C LEU A 41 -8.66 27.08 1.21
N ALA A 42 -9.09 26.25 0.26
CA ALA A 42 -9.04 26.59 -1.15
C ALA A 42 -9.79 27.90 -1.45
N TYR A 43 -10.99 28.04 -0.90
CA TYR A 43 -11.80 29.24 -1.05
C TYR A 43 -11.13 30.49 -0.45
N GLN A 44 -10.62 30.39 0.78
CA GLN A 44 -9.93 31.50 1.44
C GLN A 44 -8.68 31.94 0.67
N LEU A 45 -7.91 31.00 0.13
CA LEU A 45 -6.70 31.32 -0.65
C LEU A 45 -7.01 32.06 -1.96
N THR A 46 -8.15 31.79 -2.61
CA THR A 46 -8.54 32.52 -3.84
C THR A 46 -8.96 33.98 -3.61
N SER A 47 -9.38 34.31 -2.39
CA SER A 47 -9.80 35.65 -2.00
C SER A 47 -8.76 36.35 -1.11
N LEU A 48 -7.56 35.77 -1.00
CA LEU A 48 -6.52 36.28 -0.13
C LEU A 48 -5.77 37.44 -0.78
N HIS A 49 -5.72 38.58 -0.08
CA HIS A 49 -5.05 39.80 -0.54
C HIS A 49 -3.95 40.21 0.43
N ASP A 50 -2.91 40.84 -0.09
CA ASP A 50 -1.84 41.46 0.68
C ASP A 50 -2.26 42.84 1.22
N ALA A 51 -1.33 43.54 1.88
CA ALA A 51 -1.57 44.87 2.43
C ALA A 51 -1.86 45.94 1.37
N ASP A 52 -1.51 45.69 0.10
CA ASP A 52 -1.74 46.58 -1.04
C ASP A 52 -3.04 46.21 -1.81
N ASP A 53 -3.89 45.35 -1.24
CA ASP A 53 -5.11 44.82 -1.86
C ASP A 53 -4.86 44.07 -3.18
N LYS A 54 -3.67 43.45 -3.32
CA LYS A 54 -3.35 42.57 -4.44
C LYS A 54 -3.54 41.12 -4.04
N ARG A 55 -4.08 40.32 -4.96
CA ARG A 55 -4.22 38.88 -4.75
C ARG A 55 -2.85 38.25 -4.51
N ILE A 56 -2.75 37.47 -3.43
CA ILE A 56 -1.53 36.70 -3.12
C ILE A 56 -1.40 35.53 -4.09
N PHE A 57 -2.51 34.85 -4.39
CA PHE A 57 -2.59 33.73 -5.33
C PHE A 57 -3.58 34.03 -6.45
N ASP A 58 -3.16 33.80 -7.69
CA ASP A 58 -4.01 33.95 -8.87
C ASP A 58 -4.91 32.73 -9.06
N SER A 59 -4.42 31.54 -8.70
CA SER A 59 -5.15 30.28 -8.83
C SER A 59 -4.80 29.33 -7.69
N THR A 60 -5.80 28.60 -7.22
CA THR A 60 -5.65 27.49 -6.27
C THR A 60 -5.88 26.16 -6.96
N ILE A 61 -4.92 25.24 -6.86
CA ILE A 61 -4.95 23.93 -7.48
C ILE A 61 -5.03 22.87 -6.39
N ILE A 62 -6.10 22.07 -6.42
CA ILE A 62 -6.29 20.94 -5.52
C ILE A 62 -5.89 19.67 -6.25
N VAL A 63 -4.96 18.95 -5.65
CA VAL A 63 -4.31 17.79 -6.21
C VAL A 63 -4.61 16.57 -5.36
N THR A 64 -5.19 15.55 -5.98
CA THR A 64 -5.42 14.24 -5.35
C THR A 64 -4.71 13.13 -6.14
N ASP A 65 -4.24 12.10 -5.43
CA ASP A 65 -3.56 10.94 -6.02
C ASP A 65 -4.53 9.88 -6.57
N ARG A 66 -5.84 10.04 -6.36
CA ARG A 66 -6.83 9.06 -6.81
C ARG A 66 -7.03 9.17 -8.33
N ARG A 67 -6.93 8.03 -9.04
CA ARG A 67 -7.21 7.94 -10.50
C ARG A 67 -8.62 8.42 -10.85
N VAL A 68 -9.57 8.12 -9.97
CA VAL A 68 -10.90 8.72 -9.94
C VAL A 68 -10.83 9.86 -8.95
N LEU A 69 -11.09 11.09 -9.40
CA LEU A 69 -11.15 12.22 -8.48
C LEU A 69 -12.14 11.92 -7.36
N ASP A 70 -11.78 12.28 -6.13
CA ASP A 70 -12.63 12.11 -4.96
C ASP A 70 -13.96 12.85 -5.16
N SER A 71 -15.04 12.12 -5.46
CA SER A 71 -16.38 12.69 -5.62
C SER A 71 -16.80 13.40 -4.35
N GLN A 72 -16.42 12.91 -3.17
CA GLN A 72 -16.72 13.54 -1.89
C GLN A 72 -16.07 14.92 -1.77
N LEU A 73 -14.78 15.04 -2.13
CA LEU A 73 -14.09 16.33 -2.11
C LEU A 73 -14.66 17.29 -3.16
N GLN A 74 -15.05 16.78 -4.33
CA GLN A 74 -15.72 17.58 -5.34
C GLN A 74 -17.08 18.09 -4.86
N ASP A 75 -17.93 17.19 -4.37
CA ASP A 75 -19.27 17.50 -3.87
C ASP A 75 -19.17 18.51 -2.72
N THR A 76 -18.19 18.33 -1.83
CA THR A 76 -17.91 19.28 -0.75
C THR A 76 -17.62 20.67 -1.30
N ILE A 77 -16.73 20.79 -2.29
CA ILE A 77 -16.37 22.09 -2.89
C ILE A 77 -17.55 22.71 -3.65
N TYR A 78 -18.31 21.91 -4.41
CA TYR A 78 -19.48 22.38 -5.15
C TYR A 78 -20.62 22.82 -4.23
N GLN A 79 -20.78 22.20 -3.04
CA GLN A 79 -21.77 22.62 -2.04
C GLN A 79 -21.51 24.04 -1.51
N PHE A 80 -20.27 24.54 -1.58
CA PHE A 80 -19.93 25.87 -1.06
C PHE A 80 -20.13 27.01 -2.07
N GLU A 81 -20.35 26.75 -3.37
CA GLU A 81 -20.45 27.82 -4.37
C GLU A 81 -21.39 27.51 -5.55
N HIS A 82 -22.33 28.43 -5.83
CA HIS A 82 -23.32 28.35 -6.91
C HIS A 82 -22.96 29.19 -8.15
N THR A 83 -21.83 29.90 -8.15
CA THR A 83 -21.45 30.80 -9.24
C THR A 83 -20.71 30.04 -10.33
N ALA A 84 -21.31 29.94 -11.53
CA ALA A 84 -20.70 29.29 -12.67
C ALA A 84 -19.35 29.94 -13.03
N GLY A 85 -18.26 29.17 -12.98
CA GLY A 85 -16.94 29.57 -13.49
C GLY A 85 -15.81 29.70 -12.45
N VAL A 86 -16.10 29.68 -11.14
CA VAL A 86 -15.06 29.80 -10.09
C VAL A 86 -14.29 28.49 -9.87
N VAL A 87 -15.00 27.36 -9.92
CA VAL A 87 -14.43 26.01 -9.76
C VAL A 87 -14.42 25.28 -11.11
N GLN A 88 -13.26 24.78 -11.52
CA GLN A 88 -13.09 23.95 -12.70
C GLN A 88 -12.60 22.55 -12.33
N LYS A 89 -13.45 21.55 -12.59
CA LYS A 89 -13.14 20.13 -12.44
C LYS A 89 -12.45 19.61 -13.70
N ILE A 90 -11.28 18.99 -13.53
CA ILE A 90 -10.56 18.33 -14.62
C ILE A 90 -10.82 16.83 -14.55
N ASP A 91 -11.85 16.35 -15.22
CA ASP A 91 -12.24 14.93 -15.26
C ASP A 91 -11.88 14.23 -16.57
N LYS A 92 -11.88 14.94 -17.71
CA LYS A 92 -11.66 14.33 -19.02
C LYS A 92 -10.21 14.03 -19.33
N ASN A 93 -9.39 15.07 -19.55
CA ASN A 93 -8.03 14.90 -20.07
C ASN A 93 -7.14 16.09 -19.70
N SER A 94 -5.87 16.01 -20.09
CA SER A 94 -4.89 17.06 -19.84
C SER A 94 -5.09 18.32 -20.68
N THR A 95 -5.87 18.26 -21.77
CA THR A 95 -6.27 19.43 -22.55
C THR A 95 -7.19 20.35 -21.75
N GLN A 96 -8.13 19.77 -21.03
CA GLN A 96 -8.99 20.51 -20.10
C GLN A 96 -8.18 21.21 -19.01
N LEU A 97 -7.12 20.56 -18.50
CA LEU A 97 -6.21 21.18 -17.53
C LEU A 97 -5.44 22.36 -18.14
N GLY A 98 -4.91 22.20 -19.35
CA GLY A 98 -4.20 23.29 -20.06
C GLY A 98 -5.08 24.51 -20.27
N ALA A 99 -6.30 24.31 -20.76
CA ALA A 99 -7.27 25.39 -20.96
C ALA A 99 -7.67 26.09 -19.65
N ALA A 100 -7.86 25.33 -18.56
CA ALA A 100 -8.18 25.89 -17.25
C ALA A 100 -7.04 26.77 -16.69
N LEU A 101 -5.79 26.32 -16.87
CA LEU A 101 -4.60 27.08 -16.50
C LEU A 101 -4.47 28.34 -17.35
N ALA A 102 -4.64 28.25 -18.67
CA ALA A 102 -4.57 29.42 -19.55
C ALA A 102 -5.65 30.47 -19.20
N ALA A 103 -6.88 30.02 -18.98
CA ALA A 103 -8.01 30.88 -18.61
C ALA A 103 -7.86 31.56 -17.24
N GLY A 104 -7.01 31.04 -16.34
CA GLY A 104 -6.86 31.56 -14.98
C GLY A 104 -8.06 31.25 -14.09
N ALA A 105 -8.52 30.00 -14.14
CA ALA A 105 -9.54 29.52 -13.21
C ALA A 105 -9.09 29.72 -11.75
N ASN A 106 -9.99 30.19 -10.89
CA ASN A 106 -9.68 30.48 -9.49
C ASN A 106 -9.39 29.18 -8.72
N ILE A 107 -10.23 28.14 -8.88
CA ILE A 107 -10.04 26.82 -8.25
C ILE A 107 -10.01 25.73 -9.33
N ILE A 108 -8.94 24.94 -9.34
CA ILE A 108 -8.75 23.82 -10.27
C ILE A 108 -8.62 22.52 -9.49
N ILE A 109 -9.46 21.53 -9.75
CA ILE A 109 -9.38 20.21 -9.11
C ILE A 109 -8.88 19.19 -10.13
N THR A 110 -7.73 18.56 -9.86
CA THR A 110 -7.06 17.67 -10.82
C THR A 110 -6.24 16.57 -10.13
N THR A 111 -5.69 15.65 -10.93
CA THR A 111 -4.79 14.59 -10.47
C THR A 111 -3.36 14.85 -10.95
N LEU A 112 -2.36 14.40 -10.19
CA LEU A 112 -0.94 14.56 -10.56
C LEU A 112 -0.59 13.99 -11.95
N GLN A 113 -1.29 12.93 -12.35
CA GLN A 113 -1.04 12.18 -13.58
C GLN A 113 -1.38 12.97 -14.85
N LYS A 114 -2.17 14.04 -14.75
CA LYS A 114 -2.58 14.87 -15.90
C LYS A 114 -1.55 15.93 -16.28
N PHE A 115 -0.70 16.37 -15.37
CA PHE A 115 0.32 17.40 -15.63
C PHE A 115 1.35 16.99 -16.70
N PRO A 116 1.89 15.75 -16.73
CA PRO A 116 2.88 15.36 -17.73
C PRO A 116 2.46 15.55 -19.19
N PHE A 117 1.17 15.43 -19.47
CA PHE A 117 0.61 15.58 -20.81
C PHE A 117 0.12 17.01 -21.07
N ALA A 118 -0.30 17.74 -20.03
CA ALA A 118 -0.64 19.16 -20.17
C ALA A 118 0.58 19.98 -20.59
N ALA A 119 1.76 19.62 -20.07
CA ALA A 119 3.06 20.22 -20.44
C ALA A 119 3.43 20.07 -21.93
N ILE A 120 2.75 19.21 -22.68
CA ILE A 120 3.04 18.92 -24.10
C ILE A 120 2.13 19.76 -25.02
N LEU A 121 1.17 20.49 -24.46
CA LEU A 121 0.25 21.33 -25.22
C LEU A 121 0.87 22.71 -25.46
N ASP A 122 0.83 23.19 -26.70
CA ASP A 122 1.33 24.52 -27.08
C ASP A 122 0.63 25.65 -26.27
N GLU A 123 -0.62 25.44 -25.85
CA GLU A 123 -1.41 26.35 -25.01
C GLU A 123 -0.81 26.61 -23.62
N VAL A 124 0.05 25.71 -23.12
CA VAL A 124 0.64 25.78 -21.77
C VAL A 124 2.01 26.48 -21.78
N GLN A 125 2.64 26.64 -22.96
CA GLN A 125 3.95 27.29 -23.06
C GLN A 125 3.91 28.80 -22.80
N ASP A 126 2.76 29.44 -23.01
CA ASP A 126 2.54 30.88 -22.82
C ASP A 126 1.66 31.19 -21.60
N LEU A 127 1.82 30.44 -20.50
CA LEU A 127 1.13 30.79 -19.25
C LEU A 127 1.66 32.13 -18.69
N PRO A 128 0.77 33.06 -18.31
CA PRO A 128 1.18 34.30 -17.65
C PRO A 128 1.86 34.00 -16.31
N ASN A 129 2.76 34.88 -15.90
CA ASN A 129 3.39 34.77 -14.59
C ASN A 129 2.31 34.90 -13.50
N ARG A 130 2.14 33.84 -12.71
CA ARG A 130 1.08 33.71 -11.71
C ARG A 130 1.59 33.01 -10.46
N ASN A 131 1.01 33.38 -9.33
CA ASN A 131 1.20 32.73 -8.05
C ASN A 131 0.15 31.66 -7.84
N TYR A 132 0.58 30.45 -7.49
CA TYR A 132 -0.30 29.31 -7.30
C TYR A 132 -0.26 28.79 -5.87
N ALA A 133 -1.44 28.56 -5.30
CA ALA A 133 -1.60 27.75 -4.10
C ALA A 133 -1.90 26.29 -4.50
N ILE A 134 -1.06 25.36 -4.09
CA ILE A 134 -1.20 23.93 -4.43
C ILE A 134 -1.58 23.17 -3.15
N ILE A 135 -2.83 22.74 -3.05
CA ILE A 135 -3.31 21.91 -1.95
C ILE A 135 -3.17 20.45 -2.34
N VAL A 136 -2.44 19.67 -1.56
CA VAL A 136 -2.17 18.25 -1.83
C VAL A 136 -2.91 17.42 -0.79
N ASP A 137 -3.90 16.62 -1.23
CA ASP A 137 -4.51 15.60 -0.39
C ASP A 137 -3.68 14.32 -0.43
N GLU A 138 -3.54 13.66 0.73
CA GLU A 138 -2.76 12.44 0.91
C GLU A 138 -1.29 12.55 0.45
N ALA A 139 -0.58 13.56 0.97
CA ALA A 139 0.81 13.87 0.61
C ALA A 139 1.87 12.77 0.96
N HIS A 140 1.43 11.59 1.39
CA HIS A 140 2.24 10.41 1.64
C HIS A 140 2.43 9.54 0.37
N SER A 141 1.58 9.71 -0.65
CA SER A 141 1.47 8.74 -1.75
C SER A 141 2.31 9.10 -2.97
N SER A 142 2.94 10.29 -3.01
CA SER A 142 3.72 10.85 -4.14
C SER A 142 4.23 9.82 -5.15
N GLN A 143 3.36 9.41 -6.08
CA GLN A 143 3.65 8.46 -7.14
C GLN A 143 4.60 9.16 -8.13
N GLY A 144 5.88 9.09 -7.80
CA GLY A 144 7.02 9.55 -8.57
C GLY A 144 7.24 11.06 -8.49
N GLY A 145 8.40 11.47 -7.95
CA GLY A 145 8.88 12.87 -8.06
C GLY A 145 8.91 13.41 -9.51
N LYS A 146 8.73 12.56 -10.53
CA LYS A 146 8.53 12.94 -11.94
C LYS A 146 7.25 13.74 -12.17
N SER A 147 6.12 13.36 -11.58
CA SER A 147 4.82 14.04 -11.80
C SER A 147 4.81 15.40 -11.12
N THR A 148 5.31 15.47 -9.88
CA THR A 148 5.51 16.74 -9.15
C THR A 148 6.53 17.65 -9.85
N LYS A 149 7.64 17.10 -10.37
CA LYS A 149 8.60 17.88 -11.18
C LYS A 149 7.91 18.49 -12.40
N LYS A 150 7.19 17.68 -13.18
CA LYS A 150 6.48 18.17 -14.38
C LYS A 150 5.42 19.21 -14.05
N MET A 151 4.72 19.07 -12.93
CA MET A 151 3.79 20.10 -12.44
C MET A 151 4.54 21.41 -12.13
N LYS A 152 5.66 21.36 -11.39
CA LYS A 152 6.48 22.54 -11.11
C LYS A 152 7.03 23.17 -12.38
N GLU A 153 7.50 22.35 -13.34
CA GLU A 153 7.95 22.81 -14.66
C GLU A 153 6.84 23.60 -15.38
N VAL A 154 5.62 23.06 -15.45
CA VAL A 154 4.46 23.70 -16.09
C VAL A 154 4.04 25.00 -15.40
N LEU A 155 4.08 25.05 -14.08
CA LEU A 155 3.57 26.18 -13.30
C LEU A 155 4.67 27.21 -12.93
N SER A 156 5.92 27.00 -13.32
CA SER A 156 7.03 27.91 -13.01
C SER A 156 6.96 29.21 -13.81
N THR A 157 7.47 30.30 -13.22
CA THR A 157 7.42 31.66 -13.80
C THR A 157 8.22 31.78 -15.10
N GLN A 158 7.69 32.54 -16.08
CA GLN A 158 8.42 32.89 -17.31
C GLN A 158 9.72 33.69 -17.06
N ASP A 159 9.92 34.30 -15.89
CA ASP A 159 11.15 35.06 -15.59
C ASP A 159 12.39 34.16 -15.47
N LEU A 160 12.23 32.90 -15.06
CA LEU A 160 13.26 31.85 -15.18
C LEU A 160 13.61 31.57 -16.66
N TYR A 161 12.63 31.69 -17.57
CA TYR A 161 12.82 31.53 -19.00
C TYR A 161 13.43 32.77 -19.69
N LYS A 162 13.20 33.97 -19.16
CA LYS A 162 13.71 35.25 -19.71
C LYS A 162 15.10 35.63 -19.18
N ALA A 163 15.37 35.46 -17.88
CA ALA A 163 16.67 35.79 -17.29
C ALA A 163 17.83 35.02 -17.94
N VAL A 164 17.60 33.78 -18.36
CA VAL A 164 18.58 32.94 -19.08
C VAL A 164 18.63 33.28 -20.58
N LYS A 165 17.54 33.80 -21.16
CA LYS A 165 17.48 34.25 -22.56
C LYS A 165 18.24 35.56 -22.78
N GLU A 166 18.22 36.46 -21.81
CA GLU A 166 18.97 37.72 -21.84
C GLU A 166 20.48 37.48 -21.71
N ASP A 167 20.89 36.52 -20.87
CA ASP A 167 22.29 36.07 -20.78
C ASP A 167 22.79 35.44 -22.09
N ARG A 168 21.90 34.69 -22.78
CA ARG A 168 22.11 34.11 -24.11
C ARG A 168 22.34 35.14 -25.23
N ALA A 169 21.87 36.37 -25.08
CA ALA A 169 22.03 37.41 -26.11
C ALA A 169 23.39 38.11 -26.04
N ALA A 170 24.13 37.97 -24.92
CA ALA A 170 25.43 38.61 -24.72
C ALA A 170 26.62 37.80 -25.28
N TYR A 171 26.51 36.48 -25.36
CA TYR A 171 27.60 35.59 -25.79
C TYR A 171 27.12 34.58 -26.85
N GLY A 172 27.05 35.03 -28.09
CA GLY A 172 26.69 34.16 -29.22
C GLY A 172 27.82 33.24 -29.66
N VAL A 173 27.95 32.05 -29.05
CA VAL A 173 28.63 30.86 -29.62
C VAL A 173 28.05 29.56 -29.03
N ASP A 174 27.76 28.55 -29.86
CA ASP A 174 27.42 27.16 -29.47
C ASP A 174 28.63 26.53 -28.73
N THR A 175 28.60 26.47 -27.39
CA THR A 175 29.65 25.84 -26.55
C THR A 175 29.05 24.95 -25.45
N ASP A 176 29.90 24.21 -24.72
CA ASP A 176 29.51 23.36 -23.57
C ASP A 176 28.70 24.12 -22.49
N GLU A 177 28.79 25.46 -22.44
CA GLU A 177 27.99 26.34 -21.57
C GLU A 177 26.48 26.20 -21.80
N ASP A 178 26.05 26.00 -23.05
CA ASP A 178 24.63 25.89 -23.43
C ASP A 178 24.00 24.59 -22.85
N THR A 179 24.80 23.53 -22.66
CA THR A 179 24.37 22.28 -22.00
C THR A 179 24.34 22.43 -20.47
N GLU A 180 25.33 23.10 -19.88
CA GLU A 180 25.32 23.38 -18.44
C GLU A 180 24.14 24.24 -18.02
N ASP A 181 23.74 25.21 -18.85
CA ASP A 181 22.55 26.02 -18.62
C ASP A 181 21.25 25.24 -18.74
N GLU A 182 21.18 24.25 -19.63
CA GLU A 182 20.05 23.30 -19.70
C GLU A 182 19.99 22.39 -18.46
N ILE A 183 21.15 21.98 -17.94
CA ILE A 183 21.26 21.20 -16.70
C ILE A 183 20.83 22.06 -15.50
N ARG A 184 21.33 23.30 -15.37
CA ARG A 184 20.92 24.26 -14.33
C ARG A 184 19.42 24.50 -14.38
N ARG A 185 18.82 24.65 -15.58
CA ARG A 185 17.36 24.75 -15.76
C ARG A 185 16.63 23.51 -15.22
N SER A 186 17.07 22.30 -15.55
CA SER A 186 16.48 21.05 -15.01
C SER A 186 16.57 20.96 -13.49
N MET A 187 17.65 21.46 -12.89
CA MET A 187 17.87 21.49 -11.44
C MET A 187 16.94 22.50 -10.75
N GLN A 188 16.88 23.73 -11.26
CA GLN A 188 16.02 24.79 -10.74
C GLN A 188 14.54 24.40 -10.78
N ALA A 189 14.09 23.68 -11.81
CA ALA A 189 12.71 23.21 -11.91
C ALA A 189 12.30 22.17 -10.84
N ARG A 190 13.25 21.50 -10.16
CA ARG A 190 12.95 20.54 -9.09
C ARG A 190 12.80 21.19 -7.72
N GLY A 191 13.58 22.25 -7.49
CA GLY A 191 13.67 22.96 -6.23
C GLY A 191 12.40 23.70 -5.84
N ARG A 192 12.47 24.48 -4.77
CA ARG A 192 11.40 25.37 -4.34
C ARG A 192 11.17 26.45 -5.41
N GLN A 193 9.93 26.62 -5.84
CA GLN A 193 9.56 27.66 -6.80
C GLN A 193 9.00 28.86 -6.03
N PRO A 194 9.45 30.10 -6.30
CA PRO A 194 9.01 31.28 -5.56
C PRO A 194 7.53 31.60 -5.75
N ASN A 195 6.93 31.17 -6.87
CA ASN A 195 5.52 31.42 -7.18
C ASN A 195 4.58 30.27 -6.76
N LEU A 196 5.09 29.18 -6.16
CA LEU A 196 4.27 28.02 -5.77
C LEU A 196 4.30 27.83 -4.26
N SER A 197 3.15 27.96 -3.60
CA SER A 197 2.99 27.54 -2.21
C SER A 197 2.29 26.19 -2.12
N PHE A 198 2.81 25.27 -1.30
CA PHE A 198 2.22 23.95 -1.11
C PHE A 198 1.55 23.84 0.27
N PHE A 199 0.33 23.32 0.29
CA PHE A 199 -0.44 23.01 1.49
C PHE A 199 -0.74 21.51 1.49
N ALA A 200 0.12 20.73 2.15
CA ALA A 200 0.09 19.27 2.11
C ALA A 200 -0.71 18.71 3.31
N PHE A 201 -1.78 17.98 3.04
CA PHE A 201 -2.58 17.28 4.05
C PHE A 201 -2.26 15.79 4.05
N THR A 202 -2.07 15.21 5.23
CA THR A 202 -1.87 13.77 5.41
C THR A 202 -2.20 13.33 6.82
N ALA A 203 -2.61 12.08 7.00
CA ALA A 203 -2.70 11.45 8.33
C ALA A 203 -1.42 10.71 8.73
N THR A 204 -0.63 10.31 7.73
CA THR A 204 0.50 9.40 7.89
C THR A 204 1.67 9.94 7.10
N PRO A 205 2.28 11.07 7.54
CA PRO A 205 3.38 11.65 6.82
C PRO A 205 4.56 10.66 6.78
N LYS A 206 5.09 10.40 5.58
CA LYS A 206 6.34 9.64 5.45
C LYS A 206 7.52 10.53 5.85
N PRO A 207 8.70 9.97 6.15
CA PRO A 207 9.89 10.77 6.45
C PRO A 207 10.15 11.85 5.41
N LYS A 208 10.05 11.46 4.13
CA LYS A 208 10.14 12.33 2.97
C LYS A 208 9.17 13.52 3.01
N THR A 209 7.92 13.28 3.45
CA THR A 209 6.86 14.28 3.48
C THR A 209 7.13 15.31 4.58
N LEU A 210 7.61 14.86 5.75
CA LEU A 210 8.04 15.74 6.85
C LEU A 210 9.16 16.67 6.38
N GLU A 211 10.22 16.14 5.77
CA GLU A 211 11.36 16.96 5.36
C GLU A 211 11.05 17.93 4.20
N VAL A 212 10.05 17.66 3.35
CA VAL A 212 9.68 18.55 2.22
C VAL A 212 8.69 19.64 2.63
N PHE A 213 7.72 19.30 3.49
CA PHE A 213 6.58 20.19 3.80
C PHE A 213 6.55 20.65 5.26
N GLY A 214 7.27 19.99 6.15
CA GLY A 214 7.38 20.37 7.54
C GLY A 214 8.20 21.65 7.71
N ILE A 215 7.98 22.30 8.85
CA ILE A 215 8.68 23.51 9.25
C ILE A 215 9.73 23.11 10.29
N PRO A 216 10.97 23.61 10.19
CA PRO A 216 11.99 23.32 11.18
C PRO A 216 11.52 23.69 12.60
N GLY A 217 11.46 22.71 13.49
CA GLY A 217 11.20 22.88 14.91
C GLY A 217 12.42 23.41 15.66
N ALA A 218 12.31 23.47 16.99
CA ALA A 218 13.37 24.01 17.85
C ALA A 218 14.69 23.22 17.81
N ASP A 219 14.61 21.92 17.56
CA ASP A 219 15.73 20.99 17.43
C ASP A 219 16.22 20.82 15.98
N GLY A 220 15.63 21.56 15.03
CA GLY A 220 15.92 21.47 13.60
C GLY A 220 15.24 20.31 12.88
N THR A 221 14.50 19.44 13.58
CA THR A 221 13.67 18.42 12.93
C THR A 221 12.40 19.04 12.35
N PRO A 222 11.92 18.57 11.19
CA PRO A 222 10.72 19.12 10.58
C PRO A 222 9.45 18.69 11.31
N GLU A 223 8.60 19.66 11.65
CA GLU A 223 7.31 19.46 12.31
C GLU A 223 6.15 19.88 11.40
N PRO A 224 4.95 19.28 11.55
CA PRO A 224 3.76 19.80 10.88
C PRO A 224 3.43 21.21 11.38
N ARG A 225 2.98 22.08 10.46
CA ARG A 225 2.50 23.42 10.82
C ARG A 225 1.25 23.35 11.68
N HIS A 226 0.40 22.36 11.42
CA HIS A 226 -0.82 22.11 12.19
C HIS A 226 -0.99 20.61 12.42
N LEU A 227 -1.31 20.24 13.65
CA LEU A 227 -1.50 18.86 14.10
C LEU A 227 -2.93 18.68 14.62
N TYR A 228 -3.56 17.59 14.17
CA TYR A 228 -4.76 17.04 14.77
C TYR A 228 -4.62 15.52 14.82
N SER A 229 -4.09 15.02 15.93
CA SER A 229 -3.59 13.65 16.06
C SER A 229 -4.69 12.59 16.08
N MET A 230 -4.29 11.32 15.88
CA MET A 230 -5.20 10.19 16.01
C MET A 230 -5.77 10.09 17.43
N ARG A 231 -4.90 10.23 18.46
CA ARG A 231 -5.32 10.23 19.86
C ARG A 231 -6.38 11.28 20.14
N GLN A 232 -6.14 12.54 19.76
CA GLN A 232 -7.10 13.62 19.98
C GLN A 232 -8.43 13.33 19.26
N ALA A 233 -8.38 12.79 18.04
CA ALA A 233 -9.59 12.46 17.30
C ALA A 233 -10.42 11.33 17.93
N ILE A 234 -9.78 10.38 18.60
CA ILE A 234 -10.44 9.31 19.36
C ILE A 234 -11.01 9.87 20.66
N GLU A 235 -10.23 10.65 21.42
CA GLU A 235 -10.64 11.27 22.68
C GLU A 235 -11.83 12.23 22.53
N GLU A 236 -11.90 12.93 21.39
CA GLU A 236 -13.03 13.81 21.03
C GLU A 236 -14.21 13.07 20.38
N GLU A 237 -14.14 11.73 20.25
CA GLU A 237 -15.15 10.88 19.62
C GLU A 237 -15.48 11.26 18.15
N PHE A 238 -14.55 11.91 17.45
CA PHE A 238 -14.71 12.23 16.03
C PHE A 238 -14.34 11.07 15.10
N ILE A 239 -13.59 10.10 15.61
CA ILE A 239 -13.34 8.80 14.99
C ILE A 239 -13.45 7.70 16.04
N LEU A 240 -13.70 6.47 15.59
CA LEU A 240 -13.64 5.27 16.43
C LEU A 240 -12.22 4.69 16.45
N ASP A 241 -11.83 4.11 17.57
CA ASP A 241 -10.57 3.38 17.69
C ASP A 241 -10.70 1.97 17.08
N VAL A 242 -9.99 1.77 15.98
CA VAL A 242 -10.04 0.54 15.18
C VAL A 242 -9.30 -0.63 15.80
N LEU A 243 -8.51 -0.38 16.85
CA LEU A 243 -7.71 -1.38 17.55
C LEU A 243 -8.37 -1.89 18.84
N GLN A 244 -9.56 -1.39 19.20
CA GLN A 244 -10.28 -1.81 20.42
C GLN A 244 -10.77 -3.25 20.38
N ASN A 245 -11.25 -3.72 19.22
CA ASN A 245 -11.72 -5.10 19.05
C ASN A 245 -10.92 -5.76 17.93
N TYR A 246 -9.72 -6.23 18.28
CA TYR A 246 -8.79 -6.90 17.39
C TYR A 246 -8.68 -8.38 17.75
N THR A 247 -8.99 -9.25 16.80
CA THR A 247 -8.89 -10.70 16.96
C THR A 247 -7.88 -11.26 15.96
N THR A 248 -6.92 -12.05 16.44
CA THR A 248 -5.92 -12.71 15.61
C THR A 248 -6.17 -14.21 15.51
N TYR A 249 -6.03 -14.72 14.29
CA TYR A 249 -6.04 -16.15 13.97
C TYR A 249 -4.69 -16.52 13.38
N LYS A 250 -4.27 -17.74 13.66
CA LYS A 250 -3.05 -18.32 13.13
C LYS A 250 -3.36 -19.60 12.38
N THR A 251 -2.85 -19.67 11.16
CA THR A 251 -2.87 -20.90 10.36
C THR A 251 -1.63 -21.71 10.68
N TYR A 252 -1.84 -22.92 11.18
CA TYR A 252 -0.81 -23.94 11.33
C TYR A 252 -0.96 -24.97 10.23
N PHE A 253 0.16 -25.46 9.70
CA PHE A 253 0.15 -26.43 8.62
C PHE A 253 1.39 -27.30 8.61
N ARG A 254 1.28 -28.46 7.96
CA ARG A 254 2.40 -29.37 7.69
C ARG A 254 2.40 -29.68 6.23
N LEU A 255 3.57 -29.57 5.64
CA LEU A 255 3.83 -29.84 4.25
C LEU A 255 4.66 -31.10 4.12
N SER A 256 4.42 -31.82 3.04
CA SER A 256 5.29 -32.89 2.58
C SER A 256 5.69 -32.68 1.13
N LYS A 257 6.75 -33.38 0.73
CA LYS A 257 7.26 -33.35 -0.63
C LYS A 257 6.42 -34.31 -1.48
N ALA A 258 5.82 -33.79 -2.55
CA ALA A 258 4.96 -34.58 -3.45
C ALA A 258 5.74 -35.28 -4.57
N ILE A 259 6.99 -34.85 -4.83
CA ILE A 259 7.87 -35.41 -5.88
C ILE A 259 9.00 -36.26 -5.29
N GLU A 260 9.43 -37.30 -6.02
CA GLU A 260 10.59 -38.12 -5.63
C GLU A 260 11.90 -37.32 -5.67
N GLU A 261 12.05 -36.44 -6.66
CA GLU A 261 13.21 -35.57 -6.80
C GLU A 261 13.32 -34.60 -5.60
N ASP A 262 14.54 -34.20 -5.24
CA ASP A 262 14.79 -33.24 -4.16
C ASP A 262 15.60 -32.06 -4.70
N PRO A 263 14.97 -31.14 -5.45
CA PRO A 263 15.67 -30.08 -6.15
C PRO A 263 16.36 -29.12 -5.18
N ASN A 264 17.53 -28.59 -5.59
CA ASN A 264 18.25 -27.59 -4.81
C ASN A 264 17.74 -26.19 -5.17
N LEU A 265 16.89 -25.63 -4.32
CA LEU A 265 16.11 -24.42 -4.58
C LEU A 265 16.59 -23.26 -3.72
N ASN A 266 16.36 -22.05 -4.21
CA ASN A 266 16.60 -20.84 -3.42
C ASN A 266 15.60 -20.79 -2.25
N LYS A 267 16.12 -20.80 -1.00
CA LYS A 267 15.29 -20.87 0.23
C LYS A 267 14.18 -19.82 0.25
N LYS A 268 14.48 -18.57 -0.12
CA LYS A 268 13.54 -17.45 -0.05
C LYS A 268 12.47 -17.51 -1.13
N LYS A 269 12.84 -17.91 -2.35
CA LYS A 269 11.88 -18.09 -3.46
C LYS A 269 10.96 -19.27 -3.18
N ALA A 270 11.52 -20.41 -2.75
CA ALA A 270 10.75 -21.58 -2.38
C ALA A 270 9.80 -21.31 -1.21
N ALA A 271 10.28 -20.67 -0.13
CA ALA A 271 9.42 -20.30 1.00
C ALA A 271 8.24 -19.39 0.58
N ARG A 272 8.47 -18.44 -0.34
CA ARG A 272 7.40 -17.58 -0.87
C ARG A 272 6.41 -18.34 -1.75
N ALA A 273 6.90 -19.24 -2.61
CA ALA A 273 6.06 -20.09 -3.44
C ALA A 273 5.18 -21.01 -2.59
N ILE A 274 5.78 -21.67 -1.59
CA ILE A 274 5.09 -22.53 -0.63
C ILE A 274 4.05 -21.74 0.18
N ALA A 275 4.41 -20.57 0.72
CA ALA A 275 3.46 -19.73 1.45
C ALA A 275 2.27 -19.32 0.57
N ARG A 276 2.53 -19.03 -0.71
CA ARG A 276 1.49 -18.72 -1.69
C ARG A 276 0.59 -19.93 -1.97
N PHE A 277 1.18 -21.11 -2.18
CA PHE A 277 0.46 -22.38 -2.34
C PHE A 277 -0.49 -22.63 -1.16
N VAL A 278 0.03 -22.58 0.07
CA VAL A 278 -0.79 -22.76 1.29
C VAL A 278 -1.90 -21.72 1.39
N SER A 279 -1.58 -20.44 1.14
CA SER A 279 -2.57 -19.36 1.23
C SER A 279 -3.73 -19.51 0.25
N LEU A 280 -3.46 -19.99 -0.97
CA LEU A 280 -4.45 -20.18 -2.04
C LEU A 280 -5.09 -21.58 -2.04
N HIS A 281 -4.68 -22.45 -1.11
CA HIS A 281 -5.17 -23.82 -1.04
C HIS A 281 -6.69 -23.84 -0.73
N PRO A 282 -7.51 -24.64 -1.44
CA PRO A 282 -8.96 -24.67 -1.26
C PRO A 282 -9.41 -24.85 0.20
N HIS A 283 -8.81 -25.81 0.93
CA HIS A 283 -9.12 -26.01 2.35
C HIS A 283 -8.83 -24.79 3.24
N ASN A 284 -7.75 -24.04 2.97
CA ASN A 284 -7.42 -22.84 3.74
C ASN A 284 -8.43 -21.72 3.50
N LEU A 285 -8.84 -21.54 2.25
CA LEU A 285 -9.85 -20.56 1.88
C LEU A 285 -11.24 -20.95 2.42
N ALA A 286 -11.59 -22.25 2.39
CA ALA A 286 -12.84 -22.77 2.92
C ALA A 286 -12.94 -22.56 4.45
N GLN A 287 -11.91 -22.93 5.22
CA GLN A 287 -11.90 -22.73 6.69
C GLN A 287 -12.02 -21.23 7.04
N LYS A 288 -11.28 -20.36 6.34
CA LYS A 288 -11.39 -18.91 6.57
C LYS A 288 -12.75 -18.36 6.15
N THR A 289 -13.32 -18.87 5.06
CA THR A 289 -14.66 -18.50 4.58
C THR A 289 -15.72 -18.81 5.63
N GLU A 290 -15.71 -20.02 6.19
CA GLU A 290 -16.61 -20.41 7.27
C GLU A 290 -16.51 -19.44 8.45
N VAL A 291 -15.29 -19.18 8.95
CA VAL A 291 -15.07 -18.24 10.05
C VAL A 291 -15.60 -16.84 9.72
N ILE A 292 -15.33 -16.34 8.51
CA ILE A 292 -15.74 -15.00 8.09
C ILE A 292 -17.27 -14.89 8.01
N ILE A 293 -17.92 -15.82 7.31
CA ILE A 293 -19.36 -15.81 7.04
C ILE A 293 -20.15 -16.01 8.34
N GLU A 294 -19.77 -16.99 9.16
CA GLU A 294 -20.47 -17.25 10.42
C GLU A 294 -20.26 -16.10 11.42
N HIS A 295 -19.04 -15.58 11.54
CA HIS A 295 -18.81 -14.38 12.35
C HIS A 295 -19.62 -13.17 11.85
N PHE A 296 -19.69 -12.97 10.53
CA PHE A 296 -20.45 -11.87 9.96
C PHE A 296 -21.93 -11.99 10.33
N ARG A 297 -22.51 -13.17 10.11
CA ARG A 297 -23.93 -13.43 10.33
C ARG A 297 -24.31 -13.35 11.80
N GLN A 298 -23.51 -13.93 12.69
CA GLN A 298 -23.84 -14.06 14.12
C GLN A 298 -23.49 -12.80 14.93
N CYS A 299 -22.45 -12.06 14.54
CA CYS A 299 -21.90 -10.97 15.37
C CYS A 299 -21.97 -9.58 14.70
N VAL A 300 -21.98 -9.51 13.38
CA VAL A 300 -21.82 -8.24 12.64
C VAL A 300 -23.12 -7.78 12.00
N MET A 301 -23.89 -8.67 11.37
CA MET A 301 -25.03 -8.33 10.52
C MET A 301 -26.06 -7.43 11.22
N ASP A 302 -26.39 -7.72 12.48
CA ASP A 302 -27.37 -6.96 13.27
C ASP A 302 -26.84 -5.62 13.80
N LYS A 303 -25.52 -5.36 13.70
CA LYS A 303 -24.93 -4.09 14.12
C LYS A 303 -25.45 -2.95 13.24
N ILE A 304 -25.44 -1.74 13.79
CA ILE A 304 -25.95 -0.53 13.11
C ILE A 304 -27.41 -0.71 12.65
N GLY A 305 -28.20 -1.47 13.42
CA GLY A 305 -29.61 -1.75 13.11
C GLY A 305 -29.80 -2.56 11.83
N GLY A 306 -28.98 -3.60 11.62
CA GLY A 306 -29.07 -4.48 10.44
C GLY A 306 -28.37 -3.95 9.18
N LYS A 307 -27.57 -2.88 9.30
CA LYS A 307 -26.96 -2.18 8.14
C LYS A 307 -25.44 -2.31 8.08
N ALA A 308 -24.84 -3.06 9.00
CA ALA A 308 -23.41 -3.20 9.06
C ALA A 308 -22.85 -3.88 7.81
N LYS A 309 -21.72 -3.37 7.34
CA LYS A 309 -20.98 -3.91 6.20
C LYS A 309 -19.60 -4.35 6.65
N ALA A 310 -19.01 -5.29 5.92
CA ALA A 310 -17.66 -5.73 6.17
C ALA A 310 -16.81 -5.83 4.89
N MET A 311 -15.49 -5.76 5.06
CA MET A 311 -14.52 -5.83 3.97
C MET A 311 -13.49 -6.92 4.26
N LEU A 312 -13.21 -7.77 3.28
CA LEU A 312 -12.11 -8.74 3.30
C LEU A 312 -10.94 -8.21 2.47
N VAL A 313 -9.80 -7.97 3.11
CA VAL A 313 -8.57 -7.50 2.47
C VAL A 313 -7.64 -8.69 2.24
N THR A 314 -7.39 -9.03 0.98
CA THR A 314 -6.64 -10.22 0.58
C THR A 314 -5.26 -9.89 0.02
N ALA A 315 -4.35 -10.87 0.05
CA ALA A 315 -2.97 -10.70 -0.37
C ALA A 315 -2.77 -10.44 -1.87
N SER A 316 -3.68 -10.90 -2.75
CA SER A 316 -3.53 -10.75 -4.20
C SER A 316 -4.85 -10.87 -4.97
N ARG A 317 -4.83 -10.48 -6.24
CA ARG A 317 -6.01 -10.57 -7.12
C ARG A 317 -6.54 -12.02 -7.29
N PRO A 318 -5.68 -13.05 -7.43
CA PRO A 318 -6.14 -14.45 -7.35
C PRO A 318 -6.89 -14.80 -6.06
N HIS A 319 -6.48 -14.27 -4.89
CA HIS A 319 -7.22 -14.53 -3.65
C HIS A 319 -8.62 -13.95 -3.70
N VAL A 320 -8.81 -12.76 -4.28
CA VAL A 320 -10.16 -12.16 -4.42
C VAL A 320 -11.09 -13.08 -5.19
N VAL A 321 -10.62 -13.65 -6.31
CA VAL A 321 -11.40 -14.57 -7.13
C VAL A 321 -11.74 -15.83 -6.33
N ARG A 322 -10.73 -16.50 -5.76
CA ARG A 322 -10.95 -17.76 -5.03
C ARG A 322 -11.78 -17.59 -3.77
N TYR A 323 -11.67 -16.46 -3.06
CA TYR A 323 -12.56 -16.16 -1.93
C TYR A 323 -13.99 -15.90 -2.38
N LYS A 324 -14.21 -15.23 -3.53
CA LYS A 324 -15.56 -15.03 -4.05
C LYS A 324 -16.22 -16.37 -4.38
N GLU A 325 -15.49 -17.24 -5.06
CA GLU A 325 -15.94 -18.61 -5.36
C GLU A 325 -16.22 -19.39 -4.07
N ALA A 326 -15.30 -19.39 -3.11
CA ALA A 326 -15.48 -20.07 -1.82
C ALA A 326 -16.69 -19.52 -1.03
N PHE A 327 -16.90 -18.19 -1.02
CA PHE A 327 -18.05 -17.55 -0.38
C PHE A 327 -19.34 -18.00 -1.05
N ASP A 328 -19.41 -17.94 -2.38
CA ASP A 328 -20.62 -18.33 -3.12
C ASP A 328 -20.96 -19.80 -2.92
N THR A 329 -19.96 -20.69 -2.95
CA THR A 329 -20.13 -22.12 -2.66
C THR A 329 -20.65 -22.33 -1.24
N TYR A 330 -20.02 -21.73 -0.23
CA TYR A 330 -20.43 -21.91 1.17
C TYR A 330 -21.85 -21.38 1.43
N LEU A 331 -22.20 -20.21 0.87
CA LEU A 331 -23.54 -19.64 0.98
C LEU A 331 -24.59 -20.53 0.32
N ALA A 332 -24.29 -21.11 -0.84
CA ALA A 332 -25.19 -22.03 -1.53
C ALA A 332 -25.38 -23.34 -0.75
N GLU A 333 -24.31 -23.93 -0.22
CA GLU A 333 -24.34 -25.17 0.56
C GLU A 333 -25.14 -25.01 1.86
N LYS A 334 -25.01 -23.87 2.54
CA LYS A 334 -25.78 -23.56 3.76
C LYS A 334 -27.17 -22.98 3.51
N GLY A 335 -27.51 -22.67 2.25
CA GLY A 335 -28.79 -22.08 1.87
C GLY A 335 -29.00 -20.65 2.37
N TYR A 336 -27.92 -19.91 2.61
CA TYR A 336 -27.98 -18.52 3.05
C TYR A 336 -28.26 -17.57 1.88
N THR A 337 -29.22 -16.66 2.05
CA THR A 337 -29.68 -15.73 0.99
C THR A 337 -29.64 -14.26 1.41
N ASP A 338 -29.38 -14.02 2.69
CA ASP A 338 -29.23 -12.75 3.40
C ASP A 338 -27.84 -12.12 3.27
N ILE A 339 -26.87 -12.87 2.73
CA ILE A 339 -25.49 -12.41 2.54
C ILE A 339 -25.15 -12.42 1.05
N ARG A 340 -24.58 -11.31 0.55
CA ARG A 340 -23.97 -11.23 -0.78
C ARG A 340 -22.69 -10.43 -0.73
N ALA A 341 -21.68 -10.93 -1.44
CA ALA A 341 -20.37 -10.31 -1.53
C ALA A 341 -20.13 -9.68 -2.92
N LEU A 342 -19.42 -8.56 -2.94
CA LEU A 342 -18.84 -7.95 -4.13
C LEU A 342 -17.33 -8.13 -4.16
N VAL A 343 -16.73 -8.02 -5.34
CA VAL A 343 -15.27 -8.04 -5.51
C VAL A 343 -14.76 -6.71 -6.06
N ALA A 344 -13.53 -6.33 -5.70
CA ALA A 344 -12.85 -5.19 -6.32
C ALA A 344 -11.36 -5.46 -6.60
N PHE A 345 -11.00 -5.41 -7.88
CA PHE A 345 -9.61 -5.60 -8.32
C PHE A 345 -9.38 -5.01 -9.71
N THR A 346 -8.12 -4.75 -10.05
CA THR A 346 -7.74 -4.38 -11.42
C THR A 346 -7.64 -5.63 -12.27
N ALA A 347 -8.30 -5.64 -13.44
CA ALA A 347 -8.32 -6.76 -14.39
C ALA A 347 -6.93 -7.40 -14.58
N PHE A 348 -6.90 -8.72 -14.66
CA PHE A 348 -5.66 -9.49 -14.73
C PHE A 348 -5.87 -10.85 -15.41
N THR A 349 -4.78 -11.41 -15.90
CA THR A 349 -4.72 -12.82 -16.32
C THR A 349 -4.00 -13.59 -15.22
N ASP A 350 -4.66 -14.61 -14.69
CA ASP A 350 -4.04 -15.53 -13.76
C ASP A 350 -2.99 -16.35 -14.50
N LYS A 351 -1.80 -16.42 -13.92
CA LYS A 351 -0.67 -17.13 -14.51
C LYS A 351 -0.79 -18.64 -14.35
N GLU A 352 -1.53 -19.11 -13.34
CA GLU A 352 -1.72 -20.55 -13.09
C GLU A 352 -2.76 -21.15 -14.00
N THR A 353 -3.93 -20.50 -14.10
CA THR A 353 -5.06 -21.03 -14.88
C THR A 353 -5.09 -20.51 -16.31
N GLY A 354 -4.36 -19.43 -16.61
CA GLY A 354 -4.44 -18.73 -17.90
C GLY A 354 -5.74 -17.93 -18.11
N LEU A 355 -6.66 -17.98 -17.15
CA LEU A 355 -7.94 -17.29 -17.23
C LEU A 355 -7.77 -15.80 -16.97
N SER A 356 -8.54 -14.99 -17.70
CA SER A 356 -8.58 -13.55 -17.52
C SER A 356 -9.83 -13.15 -16.76
N TYR A 357 -9.65 -12.34 -15.73
CA TYR A 357 -10.72 -11.89 -14.85
C TYR A 357 -10.88 -10.38 -14.93
N ARG A 358 -12.13 -9.93 -14.98
CA ARG A 358 -12.51 -8.52 -14.87
C ARG A 358 -13.52 -8.35 -13.73
N GLU A 359 -13.40 -7.23 -13.02
CA GLU A 359 -14.30 -6.89 -11.91
C GLU A 359 -15.77 -6.84 -12.36
N SER A 360 -16.03 -6.25 -13.53
CA SER A 360 -17.39 -6.11 -14.06
C SER A 360 -18.07 -7.42 -14.42
N GLU A 361 -17.28 -8.44 -14.78
CA GLU A 361 -17.80 -9.77 -15.11
C GLU A 361 -18.14 -10.57 -13.85
N MET A 362 -17.44 -10.34 -12.75
CA MET A 362 -17.71 -11.02 -11.48
C MET A 362 -18.81 -10.35 -10.64
N ASN A 363 -19.04 -9.05 -10.85
CA ASN A 363 -20.08 -8.29 -10.16
C ASN A 363 -21.36 -8.10 -11.00
N ASP A 364 -21.33 -8.39 -12.30
CA ASP A 364 -22.41 -8.13 -13.26
C ASP A 364 -22.79 -6.63 -13.46
N PHE A 365 -21.90 -5.69 -13.11
CA PHE A 365 -22.07 -4.26 -13.34
C PHE A 365 -20.73 -3.52 -13.47
N SER A 366 -20.72 -2.25 -13.87
CA SER A 366 -19.47 -1.51 -14.10
C SER A 366 -18.72 -1.16 -12.80
N GLU A 367 -17.38 -1.05 -12.86
CA GLU A 367 -16.56 -0.66 -11.70
C GLU A 367 -16.99 0.69 -11.07
N SER A 368 -17.56 1.60 -11.88
CA SER A 368 -18.07 2.89 -11.41
C SER A 368 -19.34 2.80 -10.56
N GLU A 369 -20.13 1.73 -10.71
CA GLU A 369 -21.38 1.53 -9.96
C GLU A 369 -21.15 0.86 -8.60
N LEU A 370 -19.97 0.26 -8.39
CA LEU A 370 -19.67 -0.53 -7.18
C LEU A 370 -19.89 0.26 -5.88
N PRO A 371 -19.42 1.52 -5.71
CA PRO A 371 -19.64 2.26 -4.47
C PRO A 371 -21.12 2.44 -4.14
N GLU A 372 -21.96 2.72 -5.15
CA GLU A 372 -23.40 2.91 -5.00
C GLU A 372 -24.10 1.59 -4.68
N LYS A 373 -23.79 0.53 -5.43
CA LYS A 373 -24.33 -0.82 -5.19
C LYS A 373 -23.96 -1.36 -3.80
N PHE A 374 -22.71 -1.16 -3.38
CA PHE A 374 -22.27 -1.57 -2.05
C PHE A 374 -22.88 -0.70 -0.96
N ALA A 375 -23.30 0.54 -1.22
CA ALA A 375 -24.02 1.35 -0.25
C ALA A 375 -25.48 0.91 -0.06
N GLY A 376 -26.08 0.26 -1.07
CA GLY A 376 -27.41 -0.34 -0.99
C GLY A 376 -27.52 -1.50 0.00
N GLU A 377 -28.70 -2.08 0.10
CA GLU A 377 -28.99 -3.16 1.08
C GLU A 377 -28.62 -4.56 0.55
N ASP A 378 -28.47 -4.72 -0.76
CA ASP A 378 -28.28 -6.02 -1.41
C ASP A 378 -26.92 -6.68 -1.11
N TYR A 379 -25.89 -5.88 -0.79
CA TYR A 379 -24.51 -6.35 -0.63
C TYR A 379 -23.93 -5.91 0.70
N CYS A 380 -23.42 -6.87 1.48
CA CYS A 380 -22.93 -6.63 2.83
C CYS A 380 -21.43 -6.92 3.00
N LEU A 381 -20.82 -7.63 2.05
CA LEU A 381 -19.40 -7.97 2.03
C LEU A 381 -18.69 -7.42 0.79
N LEU A 382 -17.45 -6.93 0.96
CA LEU A 382 -16.60 -6.50 -0.14
C LEU A 382 -15.21 -7.15 -0.05
N ILE A 383 -14.82 -7.91 -1.07
CA ILE A 383 -13.53 -8.61 -1.14
C ILE A 383 -12.57 -7.81 -2.03
N VAL A 384 -11.42 -7.41 -1.49
CA VAL A 384 -10.48 -6.50 -2.17
C VAL A 384 -9.03 -6.99 -2.08
N ALA A 385 -8.21 -6.70 -3.10
CA ALA A 385 -6.76 -6.95 -3.05
C ALA A 385 -5.94 -5.68 -2.73
N GLU A 386 -6.11 -4.63 -3.54
CA GLU A 386 -5.45 -3.32 -3.39
C GLU A 386 -6.41 -2.14 -3.54
N LYS A 387 -7.51 -2.32 -4.30
CA LYS A 387 -8.55 -1.29 -4.46
C LYS A 387 -9.21 -1.00 -3.11
N TYR A 388 -9.73 0.23 -2.98
CA TYR A 388 -10.53 0.71 -1.84
C TYR A 388 -9.84 0.70 -0.45
N GLN A 389 -8.56 0.34 -0.35
CA GLN A 389 -7.73 0.55 0.85
C GLN A 389 -7.39 2.03 1.07
N THR A 390 -7.44 2.82 0.00
CA THR A 390 -7.33 4.28 0.03
C THR A 390 -8.53 4.89 -0.68
N GLY A 391 -9.06 5.98 -0.11
CA GLY A 391 -10.06 6.82 -0.76
C GLY A 391 -11.46 6.25 -0.96
N PHE A 392 -11.75 5.06 -0.45
CA PHE A 392 -13.12 4.59 -0.26
C PHE A 392 -13.65 5.11 1.08
N ASP A 393 -14.88 5.63 1.07
CA ASP A 393 -15.57 6.09 2.27
C ASP A 393 -16.93 5.38 2.36
N GLN A 394 -17.06 4.48 3.34
CA GLN A 394 -18.31 3.76 3.61
C GLN A 394 -18.57 3.82 5.12
N PRO A 395 -19.40 4.77 5.61
CA PRO A 395 -19.67 4.92 7.04
C PRO A 395 -20.27 3.68 7.71
N LEU A 396 -21.00 2.85 6.96
CA LEU A 396 -21.58 1.59 7.44
C LEU A 396 -20.57 0.43 7.56
N LEU A 397 -19.33 0.63 7.10
CA LEU A 397 -18.28 -0.38 7.21
C LEU A 397 -17.89 -0.52 8.69
N HIS A 398 -18.26 -1.64 9.30
CA HIS A 398 -18.06 -1.94 10.72
C HIS A 398 -16.89 -2.89 10.95
N THR A 399 -16.76 -3.91 10.09
CA THR A 399 -15.81 -5.01 10.29
C THR A 399 -14.81 -5.12 9.14
N MET A 400 -13.55 -5.42 9.45
CA MET A 400 -12.54 -5.78 8.47
C MET A 400 -11.97 -7.16 8.77
N TYR A 401 -11.98 -8.02 7.75
CA TYR A 401 -11.27 -9.30 7.74
C TYR A 401 -9.96 -9.10 6.98
N VAL A 402 -8.83 -9.52 7.55
CA VAL A 402 -7.50 -9.29 6.99
C VAL A 402 -6.84 -10.63 6.68
N ASP A 403 -6.66 -10.92 5.39
CA ASP A 403 -5.85 -12.03 4.90
C ASP A 403 -4.70 -11.50 4.02
N LYS A 404 -4.00 -10.50 4.57
CA LYS A 404 -2.91 -9.78 3.92
C LYS A 404 -1.92 -9.31 4.96
N LYS A 405 -0.62 -9.38 4.61
CA LYS A 405 0.41 -8.74 5.42
C LYS A 405 0.23 -7.22 5.40
N LEU A 406 -0.03 -6.63 6.55
CA LEU A 406 -0.15 -5.19 6.76
C LEU A 406 1.06 -4.69 7.54
N SER A 407 1.70 -3.63 7.08
CA SER A 407 2.84 -3.03 7.76
C SER A 407 2.98 -1.54 7.49
N GLY A 408 3.57 -0.85 8.46
CA GLY A 408 3.79 0.60 8.43
C GLY A 408 2.54 1.38 8.03
N VAL A 409 2.73 2.38 7.17
CA VAL A 409 1.66 3.27 6.69
C VAL A 409 0.48 2.51 6.07
N HIS A 410 0.72 1.37 5.41
CA HIS A 410 -0.36 0.61 4.78
C HIS A 410 -1.33 -0.02 5.80
N ALA A 411 -0.84 -0.42 6.99
CA ALA A 411 -1.69 -0.94 8.05
C ALA A 411 -2.64 0.14 8.56
N VAL A 412 -2.11 1.32 8.87
CA VAL A 412 -2.87 2.48 9.37
C VAL A 412 -3.95 2.88 8.36
N GLN A 413 -3.59 3.00 7.08
CA GLN A 413 -4.52 3.44 6.03
C GLN A 413 -5.66 2.46 5.77
N THR A 414 -5.34 1.16 5.83
CA THR A 414 -6.29 0.08 5.58
C THR A 414 -7.28 -0.04 6.74
N LEU A 415 -6.79 -0.20 7.97
CA LEU A 415 -7.65 -0.39 9.14
C LEU A 415 -8.42 0.89 9.50
N SER A 416 -7.85 2.08 9.30
CA SER A 416 -8.55 3.36 9.53
C SER A 416 -9.78 3.55 8.64
N ARG A 417 -10.03 2.70 7.65
CA ARG A 417 -11.30 2.71 6.89
C ARG A 417 -12.52 2.42 7.79
N LEU A 418 -12.32 1.73 8.90
CA LEU A 418 -13.36 1.44 9.88
C LEU A 418 -13.70 2.64 10.77
N ASN A 419 -12.83 3.64 10.89
CA ASN A 419 -12.90 4.63 11.97
C ASN A 419 -14.02 5.69 11.84
N ARG A 420 -14.80 5.66 10.76
CA ARG A 420 -15.88 6.62 10.54
C ARG A 420 -17.02 6.41 11.53
N ILE A 421 -17.41 7.51 12.17
CA ILE A 421 -18.62 7.57 13.00
C ILE A 421 -19.87 7.51 12.15
N TYR A 422 -20.90 6.83 12.64
CA TYR A 422 -22.22 6.77 12.02
C TYR A 422 -23.28 6.54 13.11
N PRO A 423 -24.49 7.11 13.00
CA PRO A 423 -25.55 6.85 13.99
C PRO A 423 -25.80 5.35 14.21
N GLY A 424 -25.69 4.90 15.46
CA GLY A 424 -25.85 3.48 15.83
C GLY A 424 -24.58 2.62 15.70
N LYS A 425 -23.50 3.16 15.14
CA LYS A 425 -22.17 2.53 15.14
C LYS A 425 -21.39 2.95 16.38
N LYS A 426 -21.20 2.02 17.32
CA LYS A 426 -20.56 2.27 18.62
C LYS A 426 -19.12 1.77 18.68
N ASP A 427 -18.80 0.79 17.84
CA ASP A 427 -17.57 0.04 17.82
C ASP A 427 -17.16 -0.30 16.37
N THR A 428 -15.99 -0.90 16.25
CA THR A 428 -15.43 -1.48 15.02
C THR A 428 -14.77 -2.80 15.37
N PHE A 429 -14.64 -3.70 14.40
CA PHE A 429 -14.03 -5.02 14.63
C PHE A 429 -13.02 -5.39 13.54
N VAL A 430 -11.88 -5.94 13.93
CA VAL A 430 -10.87 -6.48 13.01
C VAL A 430 -10.62 -7.95 13.34
N LEU A 431 -10.70 -8.79 12.32
CA LEU A 431 -10.29 -10.20 12.38
C LEU A 431 -9.11 -10.41 11.42
N ASP A 432 -7.94 -10.71 11.97
CA ASP A 432 -6.70 -10.82 11.21
C ASP A 432 -6.17 -12.26 11.18
N PHE A 433 -5.98 -12.80 9.98
CA PHE A 433 -5.45 -14.15 9.75
C PHE A 433 -3.93 -14.19 9.53
N VAL A 434 -3.24 -13.05 9.50
CA VAL A 434 -1.87 -12.94 8.99
C VAL A 434 -0.92 -12.15 9.90
N ASN A 435 -1.39 -11.06 10.52
CA ASN A 435 -0.52 -10.17 11.27
C ASN A 435 -0.59 -10.43 12.77
N GLU A 436 0.56 -10.25 13.41
CA GLU A 436 0.67 -10.30 14.87
C GLU A 436 0.44 -8.89 15.45
N GLU A 437 -0.03 -8.82 16.69
CA GLU A 437 -0.43 -7.56 17.32
C GLU A 437 0.73 -6.58 17.46
N GLU A 438 1.92 -7.07 17.79
CA GLU A 438 3.13 -6.27 17.92
C GLU A 438 3.48 -5.55 16.61
N GLU A 439 3.21 -6.19 15.47
CA GLU A 439 3.48 -5.62 14.14
C GLU A 439 2.50 -4.48 13.82
N ILE A 440 1.23 -4.66 14.20
CA ILE A 440 0.18 -3.66 14.04
C ILE A 440 0.41 -2.49 15.00
N LEU A 441 0.77 -2.77 16.26
CA LEU A 441 1.17 -1.76 17.24
C LEU A 441 2.32 -0.91 16.69
N THR A 442 3.40 -1.56 16.24
CA THR A 442 4.57 -0.89 15.65
C THR A 442 4.20 -0.04 14.44
N ALA A 443 3.20 -0.47 13.65
CA ALA A 443 2.74 0.28 12.50
C ALA A 443 1.93 1.54 12.87
N PHE A 444 1.15 1.49 13.95
CA PHE A 444 0.27 2.59 14.38
C PHE A 444 0.97 3.59 15.31
N GLN A 445 1.88 3.12 16.16
CA GLN A 445 2.49 3.93 17.22
C GLN A 445 3.13 5.24 16.72
N PRO A 446 3.85 5.29 15.58
CA PRO A 446 4.43 6.54 15.06
C PRO A 446 3.40 7.61 14.63
N PHE A 447 2.14 7.23 14.43
CA PHE A 447 1.06 8.09 13.93
C PHE A 447 -0.03 8.35 14.98
N TYR A 448 0.15 7.85 16.21
CA TYR A 448 -0.85 7.98 17.26
C TYR A 448 -0.96 9.42 17.79
N GLU A 449 0.18 10.08 17.98
CA GLU A 449 0.26 11.48 18.41
C GLU A 449 0.81 12.39 17.30
N LYS A 450 2.03 12.90 17.46
CA LYS A 450 2.73 13.69 16.43
C LYS A 450 3.78 12.79 15.78
N THR A 451 3.77 12.65 14.46
CA THR A 451 4.86 11.95 13.79
C THR A 451 6.16 12.75 13.86
N THR A 452 7.19 12.13 14.42
CA THR A 452 8.54 12.70 14.53
C THR A 452 9.55 11.93 13.67
N LEU A 453 10.69 12.55 13.39
CA LEU A 453 11.84 11.91 12.77
C LEU A 453 12.93 11.66 13.80
N SER A 454 13.62 10.51 13.69
CA SER A 454 14.77 10.22 14.57
C SER A 454 15.96 11.10 14.24
N SER A 455 16.09 11.49 12.97
CA SER A 455 17.07 12.48 12.47
C SER A 455 16.67 12.94 11.06
N THR A 456 17.24 14.04 10.58
CA THR A 456 17.13 14.44 9.18
C THR A 456 18.02 13.58 8.29
N THR A 457 17.64 13.43 7.02
CA THR A 457 18.41 12.69 6.02
C THR A 457 19.73 13.40 5.75
N ASP A 458 20.85 12.74 6.06
CA ASP A 458 22.21 13.25 5.78
C ASP A 458 22.48 13.31 4.27
N PRO A 459 22.74 14.51 3.70
CA PRO A 459 23.09 14.67 2.29
C PRO A 459 24.37 13.95 1.88
N ASN A 460 25.31 13.71 2.79
CA ASN A 460 26.59 13.04 2.47
C ASN A 460 26.39 11.59 2.03
N LYS A 461 25.32 10.94 2.46
CA LYS A 461 24.95 9.58 2.01
C LYS A 461 24.80 9.48 0.50
N LEU A 462 24.45 10.58 -0.16
CA LEU A 462 24.37 10.65 -1.62
C LEU A 462 25.75 10.47 -2.27
N TYR A 463 26.77 11.06 -1.68
CA TYR A 463 28.17 10.90 -2.12
C TYR A 463 28.70 9.52 -1.75
N ASP A 464 28.34 8.95 -0.60
CA ASP A 464 28.70 7.57 -0.22
C ASP A 464 28.16 6.55 -1.23
N LEU A 465 26.87 6.67 -1.59
CA LEU A 465 26.25 5.83 -2.63
C LEU A 465 26.90 6.03 -3.99
N LYS A 466 27.26 7.26 -4.35
CA LYS A 466 27.99 7.53 -5.58
C LYS A 466 29.37 6.84 -5.57
N HIS A 467 30.10 6.94 -4.46
CA HIS A 467 31.40 6.27 -4.29
C HIS A 467 31.26 4.75 -4.37
N GLN A 468 30.20 4.18 -3.79
CA GLN A 468 29.87 2.76 -3.91
C GLN A 468 29.62 2.36 -5.37
N ILE A 469 28.79 3.12 -6.09
CA ILE A 469 28.46 2.84 -7.51
C ILE A 469 29.72 2.96 -8.38
N ASP A 470 30.54 4.00 -8.17
CA ASP A 470 31.79 4.21 -8.88
C ASP A 470 32.81 3.09 -8.60
N GLY A 471 32.74 2.46 -7.41
CA GLY A 471 33.55 1.31 -7.01
C GLY A 471 33.34 0.06 -7.89
N TYR A 472 32.19 -0.10 -8.54
CA TYR A 472 31.98 -1.17 -9.53
C TYR A 472 32.66 -0.89 -10.88
N GLN A 473 33.19 0.32 -11.09
CA GLN A 473 33.91 0.75 -12.31
C GLN A 473 33.10 0.59 -13.62
N ILE A 474 31.77 0.56 -13.52
CA ILE A 474 30.88 0.42 -14.67
C ILE A 474 30.54 1.76 -15.34
N ILE A 475 30.69 2.90 -14.66
CA ILE A 475 30.34 4.23 -15.18
C ILE A 475 31.61 5.06 -15.36
N ARG A 476 31.75 5.77 -16.49
CA ARG A 476 32.91 6.64 -16.77
C ARG A 476 32.49 8.10 -16.98
N PRO A 477 33.27 9.09 -16.51
CA PRO A 477 32.96 10.51 -16.68
C PRO A 477 32.76 10.96 -18.14
N LEU A 478 33.53 10.40 -19.09
CA LEU A 478 33.36 10.73 -20.50
C LEU A 478 31.99 10.29 -21.04
N GLU A 479 31.47 9.16 -20.59
CA GLU A 479 30.17 8.63 -21.02
C GLU A 479 29.02 9.45 -20.41
N ILE A 480 29.17 9.86 -19.15
CA ILE A 480 28.22 10.77 -18.48
C ILE A 480 28.13 12.10 -19.25
N ASN A 481 29.27 12.70 -19.60
CA ASN A 481 29.30 13.96 -20.33
C ASN A 481 28.74 13.82 -21.75
N ALA A 482 29.08 12.74 -22.46
CA ALA A 482 28.52 12.45 -23.78
C ALA A 482 27.00 12.26 -23.74
N PHE A 483 26.49 11.54 -22.74
CA PHE A 483 25.06 11.37 -22.49
C PHE A 483 24.38 12.69 -22.16
N ALA A 484 24.95 13.49 -21.23
CA ALA A 484 24.37 14.74 -20.77
C ALA A 484 24.17 15.76 -21.91
N ARG A 485 25.17 15.90 -22.80
CA ARG A 485 25.09 16.74 -24.02
C ARG A 485 23.95 16.37 -24.96
N ILE A 486 23.43 15.15 -24.88
CA ILE A 486 22.30 14.70 -25.70
C ILE A 486 21.00 14.77 -24.90
N PHE A 487 21.03 14.33 -23.64
CA PHE A 487 19.85 14.19 -22.79
C PHE A 487 19.23 15.53 -22.38
N PHE A 488 20.07 16.53 -22.10
CA PHE A 488 19.61 17.84 -21.66
C PHE A 488 19.27 18.80 -22.79
N LYS A 489 19.53 18.43 -24.05
CA LYS A 489 19.17 19.23 -25.23
C LYS A 489 17.74 19.72 -25.14
N SER A 490 17.54 21.03 -25.36
CA SER A 490 16.23 21.67 -25.48
C SER A 490 15.27 20.86 -26.35
N SER A 491 14.01 20.77 -25.93
CA SER A 491 12.92 20.04 -26.60
C SER A 491 12.72 20.43 -28.07
N THR A 492 13.02 21.68 -28.45
CA THR A 492 12.96 22.16 -29.84
C THR A 492 14.13 21.65 -30.71
N ARG A 493 15.18 21.09 -30.11
CA ARG A 493 16.41 20.59 -30.77
C ARG A 493 16.53 19.06 -30.74
N GLN A 494 15.57 18.33 -30.16
CA GLN A 494 15.60 16.87 -30.08
C GLN A 494 15.12 16.21 -31.38
N THR A 495 15.90 15.25 -31.88
CA THR A 495 15.63 14.51 -33.11
C THR A 495 15.43 13.01 -32.83
N ARG A 496 14.74 12.29 -33.73
CA ARG A 496 14.60 10.81 -33.63
C ARG A 496 15.96 10.09 -33.58
N LEU A 497 17.03 10.69 -34.11
CA LEU A 497 18.39 10.16 -34.10
C LEU A 497 19.07 10.30 -32.72
N ASP A 498 18.62 11.20 -31.86
CA ASP A 498 19.21 11.42 -30.53
C ASP A 498 18.93 10.24 -29.58
N HIS A 499 17.81 9.52 -29.75
CA HIS A 499 17.57 8.27 -29.03
C HIS A 499 18.66 7.22 -29.31
N GLY A 500 19.10 7.06 -30.56
CA GLY A 500 20.19 6.14 -30.90
C GLY A 500 21.53 6.54 -30.27
N LYS A 501 21.79 7.85 -30.15
CA LYS A 501 23.02 8.37 -29.54
C LYS A 501 23.02 8.23 -28.00
N LEU A 502 21.87 8.45 -27.35
CA LEU A 502 21.70 8.16 -25.92
C LEU A 502 21.95 6.67 -25.62
N HIS A 503 21.50 5.79 -26.53
CA HIS A 503 21.75 4.36 -26.41
C HIS A 503 23.25 4.06 -26.48
N SER A 504 23.94 4.58 -27.51
CA SER A 504 25.37 4.40 -27.69
C SER A 504 26.22 4.93 -26.53
N ALA A 505 25.77 5.97 -25.81
CA ALA A 505 26.48 6.50 -24.65
C ALA A 505 26.41 5.59 -23.42
N ILE A 506 25.39 4.74 -23.32
CA ILE A 506 25.11 3.88 -22.15
C ILE A 506 25.50 2.43 -22.39
N ASP A 507 25.42 1.95 -23.63
CA ASP A 507 25.72 0.54 -23.96
C ASP A 507 27.10 0.07 -23.45
N PRO A 508 28.19 0.87 -23.49
CA PRO A 508 29.46 0.49 -22.88
C PRO A 508 29.38 0.19 -21.38
N ALA A 509 28.58 0.95 -20.62
CA ALA A 509 28.37 0.72 -19.20
C ALA A 509 27.53 -0.54 -18.94
N VAL A 510 26.52 -0.80 -19.79
CA VAL A 510 25.72 -2.04 -19.74
C VAL A 510 26.59 -3.27 -20.02
N GLN A 511 27.51 -3.20 -20.99
CA GLN A 511 28.43 -4.30 -21.27
C GLN A 511 29.37 -4.57 -20.08
N ARG A 512 29.88 -3.51 -19.43
CA ARG A 512 30.68 -3.68 -18.21
C ARG A 512 29.88 -4.25 -17.05
N PHE A 513 28.61 -3.88 -16.92
CA PHE A 513 27.70 -4.48 -15.95
C PHE A 513 27.49 -5.99 -16.20
N ILE A 514 27.29 -6.39 -17.46
CA ILE A 514 27.14 -7.81 -17.83
C ILE A 514 28.40 -8.62 -17.49
N ALA A 515 29.58 -7.98 -17.48
CA ALA A 515 30.85 -8.62 -17.11
C ALA A 515 31.11 -8.67 -15.59
N LEU A 516 30.28 -8.06 -14.75
CA LEU A 516 30.39 -8.14 -13.29
C LEU A 516 30.06 -9.54 -12.76
N THR A 517 30.46 -9.83 -11.52
CA THR A 517 30.05 -11.07 -10.85
C THR A 517 28.54 -11.06 -10.58
N ALA A 518 27.92 -12.23 -10.39
CA ALA A 518 26.50 -12.33 -10.08
C ALA A 518 26.10 -11.52 -8.83
N GLU A 519 26.95 -11.50 -7.79
CA GLU A 519 26.74 -10.71 -6.56
C GLU A 519 26.75 -9.20 -6.86
N GLN A 520 27.68 -8.73 -7.69
CA GLN A 520 27.76 -7.33 -8.08
C GLN A 520 26.62 -6.92 -9.02
N GLN A 521 26.14 -7.82 -9.89
CA GLN A 521 24.98 -7.60 -10.74
C GLN A 521 23.68 -7.46 -9.94
N ASP A 522 23.63 -8.01 -8.72
CA ASP A 522 22.50 -7.85 -7.81
C ASP A 522 22.60 -6.56 -6.97
N ASP A 523 23.79 -6.25 -6.43
CA ASP A 523 23.97 -5.11 -5.54
C ASP A 523 24.01 -3.76 -6.27
N CYS A 524 24.67 -3.70 -7.44
CA CYS A 524 24.87 -2.46 -8.18
C CYS A 524 23.55 -1.78 -8.61
N PRO A 525 22.53 -2.49 -9.16
CA PRO A 525 21.25 -1.89 -9.51
C PRO A 525 20.46 -1.41 -8.28
N ASN A 526 20.61 -2.09 -7.14
CA ASN A 526 20.00 -1.67 -5.88
C ASN A 526 20.62 -0.34 -5.41
N ALA A 527 21.96 -0.25 -5.34
CA ALA A 527 22.66 0.99 -4.99
C ALA A 527 22.29 2.13 -5.94
N CYS A 528 22.27 1.88 -7.26
CA CYS A 528 21.81 2.84 -8.26
C CYS A 528 20.35 3.28 -8.03
N THR A 529 19.46 2.36 -7.68
CA THR A 529 18.05 2.66 -7.39
C THR A 529 17.90 3.52 -6.14
N VAL A 530 18.64 3.22 -5.08
CA VAL A 530 18.66 4.02 -3.84
C VAL A 530 19.22 5.41 -4.12
N PHE A 531 20.34 5.52 -4.84
CA PHE A 531 20.93 6.80 -5.26
C PHE A 531 19.93 7.67 -6.04
N VAL A 532 19.27 7.11 -7.06
CA VAL A 532 18.27 7.83 -7.86
C VAL A 532 17.09 8.29 -6.99
N ARG A 533 16.64 7.49 -6.03
CA ARG A 533 15.56 7.88 -5.10
C ARG A 533 16.00 8.99 -4.16
N LEU A 534 17.19 8.88 -3.58
CA LEU A 534 17.75 9.84 -2.63
C LEU A 534 18.06 11.18 -3.29
N TYR A 535 18.72 11.20 -4.46
CA TYR A 535 18.96 12.42 -5.23
C TYR A 535 17.66 13.13 -5.56
N ALA A 536 16.68 12.39 -6.10
CA ALA A 536 15.39 12.96 -6.49
C ALA A 536 14.58 13.49 -5.31
N PHE A 537 14.89 13.04 -4.10
CA PHE A 537 14.32 13.55 -2.86
C PHE A 537 15.05 14.80 -2.37
N LEU A 538 16.37 14.72 -2.14
CA LEU A 538 17.15 15.82 -1.61
C LEU A 538 17.08 17.05 -2.53
N ALA A 539 17.02 16.87 -3.85
CA ALA A 539 16.86 17.96 -4.81
C ALA A 539 15.53 18.72 -4.70
N GLN A 540 14.57 18.22 -3.91
CA GLN A 540 13.32 18.92 -3.58
C GLN A 540 13.45 19.83 -2.35
N ILE A 541 14.34 19.47 -1.43
CA ILE A 541 14.51 20.14 -0.12
C ILE A 541 15.64 21.16 -0.20
N MET A 542 16.76 20.79 -0.83
CA MET A 542 17.94 21.62 -0.95
C MET A 542 18.30 21.89 -2.42
N PRO A 543 18.70 23.13 -2.76
CA PRO A 543 19.25 23.42 -4.07
C PRO A 543 20.65 22.82 -4.18
N PHE A 544 20.78 21.63 -4.78
CA PHE A 544 22.09 21.20 -5.25
C PHE A 544 22.51 22.13 -6.38
N GLN A 545 23.70 22.71 -6.29
CA GLN A 545 24.34 23.45 -7.38
C GLN A 545 25.38 22.58 -8.11
N ASP A 546 25.44 21.29 -7.79
CA ASP A 546 26.38 20.33 -8.35
C ASP A 546 25.85 19.78 -9.69
N ILE A 547 26.37 20.36 -10.78
CA ILE A 547 26.07 19.98 -12.17
C ILE A 547 26.48 18.53 -12.43
N GLU A 548 27.62 18.10 -11.90
CA GLU A 548 28.13 16.74 -12.12
C GLU A 548 27.20 15.71 -11.49
N LEU A 549 26.60 16.03 -10.34
CA LEU A 549 25.65 15.16 -9.67
C LEU A 549 24.31 15.05 -10.43
N GLU A 550 23.80 16.13 -11.04
CA GLU A 550 22.60 16.07 -11.90
C GLU A 550 22.88 15.27 -13.20
N LYS A 551 24.06 15.43 -13.80
CA LYS A 551 24.49 14.59 -14.95
C LYS A 551 24.53 13.11 -14.55
N TYR A 552 25.16 12.81 -13.43
CA TYR A 552 25.28 11.44 -12.89
C TYR A 552 23.91 10.83 -12.59
N TYR A 553 23.02 11.59 -11.95
CA TYR A 553 21.64 11.18 -11.69
C TYR A 553 20.89 10.82 -12.98
N ALA A 554 20.94 11.68 -14.00
CA ALA A 554 20.26 11.44 -15.26
C ALA A 554 20.81 10.19 -15.96
N TYR A 555 22.13 10.02 -15.94
CA TYR A 555 22.82 8.86 -16.52
C TYR A 555 22.43 7.55 -15.83
N VAL A 556 22.60 7.45 -14.50
CA VAL A 556 22.28 6.23 -13.72
C VAL A 556 20.81 5.84 -13.88
N ARG A 557 19.91 6.83 -13.84
CA ARG A 557 18.48 6.59 -14.02
C ARG A 557 18.15 6.01 -15.38
N TYR A 558 18.78 6.48 -16.45
CA TYR A 558 18.57 5.93 -17.78
C TYR A 558 19.22 4.55 -17.91
N MET A 559 20.43 4.38 -17.38
CA MET A 559 21.15 3.10 -17.36
C MET A 559 20.31 1.99 -16.73
N LEU A 560 19.65 2.24 -15.58
CA LEU A 560 18.74 1.30 -14.92
C LEU A 560 17.63 0.75 -15.83
N THR A 561 17.19 1.52 -16.83
CA THR A 561 16.15 1.06 -17.78
C THR A 561 16.68 0.08 -18.83
N LYS A 562 18.01 0.02 -19.00
CA LYS A 562 18.71 -0.80 -19.99
C LYS A 562 19.45 -1.99 -19.39
N LEU A 563 19.64 -2.05 -18.08
CA LEU A 563 20.26 -3.21 -17.46
C LEU A 563 19.41 -4.46 -17.78
N PRO A 564 20.05 -5.59 -18.11
CA PRO A 564 19.33 -6.83 -18.36
C PRO A 564 18.47 -7.14 -17.13
N LYS A 565 17.18 -7.35 -17.37
CA LYS A 565 16.29 -7.82 -16.32
C LYS A 565 16.63 -9.27 -16.10
N ASP A 566 16.90 -9.60 -14.84
CA ASP A 566 17.16 -10.97 -14.46
C ASP A 566 15.89 -11.80 -14.76
N ASP A 567 15.98 -12.72 -15.72
CA ASP A 567 14.88 -13.64 -16.07
C ASP A 567 14.63 -14.66 -14.93
N ARG A 568 15.40 -14.55 -13.84
CA ARG A 568 15.20 -15.21 -12.53
C ARG A 568 13.87 -14.86 -11.83
N SER A 569 12.98 -14.13 -12.53
CA SER A 569 11.60 -13.82 -12.15
C SER A 569 10.58 -14.88 -12.58
N ALA A 570 11.03 -16.00 -13.16
CA ALA A 570 10.22 -17.20 -13.19
C ALA A 570 9.75 -17.48 -11.76
N ALA A 571 8.45 -17.28 -11.50
CA ALA A 571 7.87 -17.68 -10.24
C ALA A 571 8.13 -19.18 -10.13
N LEU A 572 8.78 -19.59 -9.04
CA LEU A 572 8.93 -21.00 -8.76
C LEU A 572 7.51 -21.52 -8.50
N HIS A 573 7.02 -22.39 -9.37
CA HIS A 573 5.74 -23.06 -9.20
C HIS A 573 6.04 -24.40 -8.54
N LEU A 574 5.59 -24.55 -7.30
CA LEU A 574 5.81 -25.75 -6.49
C LEU A 574 4.50 -26.48 -6.20
N ASP A 575 3.43 -26.12 -6.90
CA ASP A 575 2.06 -26.59 -6.61
C ASP A 575 1.95 -28.12 -6.79
N ASP A 576 2.71 -28.70 -7.72
CA ASP A 576 2.81 -30.15 -7.94
C ASP A 576 3.97 -30.80 -7.15
N GLU A 577 4.86 -30.01 -6.54
CA GLU A 577 6.06 -30.49 -5.84
C GLU A 577 5.87 -30.62 -4.32
N VAL A 578 4.85 -29.96 -3.77
CA VAL A 578 4.56 -29.90 -2.33
C VAL A 578 3.10 -30.24 -2.08
N ALA A 579 2.84 -31.12 -1.11
CA ALA A 579 1.50 -31.46 -0.66
C ALA A 579 1.23 -30.88 0.74
N LEU A 580 -0.01 -30.47 0.98
CA LEU A 580 -0.49 -30.03 2.29
C LEU A 580 -1.07 -31.22 3.04
N GLU A 581 -0.37 -31.70 4.08
CA GLU A 581 -0.81 -32.85 4.89
C GLU A 581 -1.86 -32.45 5.93
N TYR A 582 -1.61 -31.34 6.62
CA TYR A 582 -2.55 -30.81 7.61
C TYR A 582 -2.61 -29.29 7.52
N LEU A 583 -3.78 -28.78 7.87
CA LEU A 583 -4.05 -27.36 8.01
C LEU A 583 -5.05 -27.16 9.15
N ARG A 584 -4.70 -26.29 10.10
CA ARG A 584 -5.55 -25.88 11.21
C ARG A 584 -5.54 -24.37 11.32
N LEU A 585 -6.72 -23.80 11.47
CA LEU A 585 -6.89 -22.41 11.84
C LEU A 585 -7.24 -22.31 13.33
N GLN A 586 -6.51 -21.50 14.08
CA GLN A 586 -6.74 -21.33 15.51
C GLN A 586 -6.78 -19.85 15.89
N LYS A 587 -7.78 -19.46 16.68
CA LYS A 587 -7.85 -18.15 17.33
C LYS A 587 -6.76 -18.05 18.40
N ILE A 588 -5.93 -17.03 18.31
CA ILE A 588 -4.80 -16.83 19.23
C ILE A 588 -5.14 -15.84 20.33
N ARG A 589 -5.68 -14.68 19.96
CA ARG A 589 -6.06 -13.63 20.90
C ARG A 589 -7.30 -12.89 20.42
N GLU A 590 -8.01 -12.32 21.38
CA GLU A 590 -9.09 -11.36 21.21
C GLU A 590 -8.91 -10.28 22.28
N GLY A 591 -9.00 -9.02 21.87
CA GLY A 591 -8.95 -7.89 22.79
C GLY A 591 -8.54 -6.59 22.10
N SER A 592 -8.09 -5.62 22.88
CA SER A 592 -7.54 -4.37 22.37
C SER A 592 -6.03 -4.47 22.10
N ILE A 593 -5.55 -3.67 21.15
CA ILE A 593 -4.15 -3.31 21.00
C ILE A 593 -4.00 -1.88 21.50
N ASP A 594 -3.45 -1.72 22.70
CA ASP A 594 -3.39 -0.42 23.37
C ASP A 594 -2.20 0.40 22.86
N LEU A 595 -2.49 1.55 22.24
CA LEU A 595 -1.47 2.51 21.82
C LEU A 595 -0.94 3.30 23.02
N GLN A 596 0.37 3.43 23.10
CA GLN A 596 1.04 4.09 24.22
C GLN A 596 1.09 5.61 24.00
N LYS A 597 0.72 6.38 25.03
CA LYS A 597 0.87 7.83 25.04
C LYS A 597 2.32 8.21 25.36
N ASP A 598 2.82 9.28 24.76
CA ASP A 598 4.18 9.80 24.99
C ASP A 598 5.27 8.76 24.64
N ALA A 599 4.95 7.78 23.79
CA ALA A 599 5.89 6.77 23.36
C ALA A 599 6.88 7.32 22.33
N ASP A 600 8.16 7.02 22.52
CA ASP A 600 9.23 7.39 21.59
C ASP A 600 9.24 6.42 20.40
N ALA A 601 8.45 6.73 19.38
CA ALA A 601 8.34 5.95 18.14
C ALA A 601 8.61 6.81 16.90
N PRO A 602 9.80 7.44 16.79
CA PRO A 602 10.13 8.27 15.65
C PRO A 602 10.26 7.42 14.39
N LEU A 603 9.93 8.02 13.24
CA LEU A 603 10.22 7.40 11.96
C LEU A 603 11.70 7.57 11.65
N ASP A 604 12.31 6.51 11.13
CA ASP A 604 13.65 6.60 10.60
C ASP A 604 13.69 7.44 9.32
N PRO A 605 14.76 8.25 9.11
CA PRO A 605 14.96 8.96 7.86
C PRO A 605 15.08 7.99 6.69
N LEU A 606 15.15 8.53 5.47
CA LEU A 606 15.48 7.70 4.30
C LEU A 606 16.87 7.06 4.52
N SER A 607 16.88 5.82 5.00
CA SER A 607 18.05 4.99 5.20
C SER A 607 18.03 3.80 4.24
N GLU A 608 19.16 3.12 4.10
CA GLU A 608 19.47 2.04 3.15
C GLU A 608 18.60 0.78 3.32
N ALA A 609 17.27 0.87 3.28
CA ALA A 609 16.41 -0.28 3.07
C ALA A 609 16.48 -0.77 1.61
N GLY A 610 17.67 -0.77 1.02
CA GLY A 610 18.11 -1.77 0.08
C GLY A 610 18.98 -2.72 0.87
N SER A 611 18.37 -3.61 1.66
CA SER A 611 19.09 -4.70 2.31
C SER A 611 20.06 -5.27 1.29
N ARG A 612 21.36 -5.26 1.59
CA ARG A 612 22.35 -6.11 0.89
C ARG A 612 21.64 -7.43 0.66
N ARG A 613 21.44 -7.85 -0.60
CA ARG A 613 20.72 -9.11 -0.84
C ARG A 613 21.54 -10.16 -0.12
N GLU A 614 21.00 -10.70 0.98
CA GLU A 614 21.61 -11.87 1.61
C GLU A 614 21.84 -12.88 0.50
N LYS A 615 23.06 -13.44 0.44
CA LYS A 615 23.46 -14.41 -0.59
C LYS A 615 22.32 -15.39 -0.82
N GLU A 616 22.04 -15.71 -2.07
CA GLU A 616 21.03 -16.72 -2.40
C GLU A 616 21.44 -18.04 -1.74
N ILE A 617 20.87 -18.32 -0.56
CA ILE A 617 21.10 -19.57 0.14
C ILE A 617 20.19 -20.58 -0.56
N HIS A 618 20.82 -21.57 -1.17
CA HIS A 618 20.13 -22.74 -1.69
C HIS A 618 20.05 -23.82 -0.62
N ALA A 619 18.98 -24.58 -0.65
CA ALA A 619 18.85 -25.85 0.06
C ALA A 619 17.96 -26.79 -0.71
N ARG A 620 18.02 -28.06 -0.31
CA ARG A 620 17.10 -29.10 -0.76
C ARG A 620 15.66 -28.72 -0.40
N LEU A 621 14.71 -29.09 -1.25
CA LEU A 621 13.28 -28.87 -1.01
C LEU A 621 12.84 -29.51 0.31
N SER A 622 13.35 -30.71 0.62
CA SER A 622 13.14 -31.39 1.91
C SER A 622 13.56 -30.53 3.12
N GLU A 623 14.77 -29.98 3.11
CA GLU A 623 15.29 -29.11 4.17
C GLU A 623 14.45 -27.82 4.30
N ILE A 624 13.99 -27.27 3.18
CA ILE A 624 13.14 -26.07 3.16
C ILE A 624 11.77 -26.38 3.79
N ILE A 625 11.16 -27.51 3.44
CA ILE A 625 9.90 -27.98 4.02
C ILE A 625 10.06 -28.19 5.53
N ASP A 626 11.12 -28.86 5.98
CA ASP A 626 11.39 -29.09 7.40
C ASP A 626 11.55 -27.78 8.19
N LEU A 627 12.25 -26.79 7.61
CA LEU A 627 12.40 -25.47 8.21
C LEU A 627 11.06 -24.73 8.30
N LEU A 628 10.21 -24.84 7.29
CA LEU A 628 8.89 -24.22 7.28
C LEU A 628 7.96 -24.90 8.30
N ASN A 629 7.91 -26.23 8.32
CA ASN A 629 7.14 -26.99 9.31
C ASN A 629 7.54 -26.62 10.76
N LYS A 630 8.84 -26.54 11.05
CA LYS A 630 9.34 -26.08 12.36
C LYS A 630 8.94 -24.64 12.67
N ARG A 631 9.02 -23.74 11.69
CA ARG A 631 8.69 -22.32 11.88
C ARG A 631 7.19 -22.05 12.06
N PHE A 632 6.35 -22.83 11.39
CA PHE A 632 4.89 -22.69 11.40
C PHE A 632 4.21 -23.60 12.43
N GLY A 633 4.97 -24.21 13.34
CA GLY A 633 4.47 -24.83 14.57
C GLY A 633 3.83 -26.20 14.37
N THR A 634 4.59 -27.19 13.88
CA THR A 634 4.17 -28.60 13.85
C THR A 634 4.32 -29.34 15.19
N ASP A 635 4.60 -28.64 16.30
CA ASP A 635 4.64 -29.26 17.64
C ASP A 635 3.22 -29.41 18.21
N PHE A 636 2.55 -30.47 17.75
CA PHE A 636 1.24 -30.90 18.20
C PHE A 636 1.23 -31.20 19.71
N SER A 637 0.26 -30.64 20.43
CA SER A 637 0.00 -30.98 21.84
C SER A 637 -0.49 -32.42 21.98
N GLU A 638 -0.48 -33.01 23.20
CA GLU A 638 -1.05 -34.35 23.42
C GLU A 638 -2.54 -34.44 23.02
N ALA A 639 -3.29 -33.35 23.14
CA ALA A 639 -4.68 -33.31 22.70
C ALA A 639 -4.81 -33.40 21.17
N ASP A 640 -3.86 -32.81 20.44
CA ASP A 640 -3.80 -32.89 18.98
C ASP A 640 -3.43 -34.31 18.54
N LYS A 641 -2.50 -34.98 19.23
CA LYS A 641 -2.19 -36.41 18.99
C LYS A 641 -3.41 -37.30 19.19
N LEU A 642 -4.16 -37.08 20.27
CA LEU A 642 -5.34 -37.88 20.60
C LEU A 642 -6.47 -37.71 19.56
N PHE A 643 -6.55 -36.56 18.90
CA PHE A 643 -7.46 -36.34 17.77
C PHE A 643 -7.04 -37.15 16.54
N PHE A 644 -5.74 -37.21 16.23
CA PHE A 644 -5.23 -38.03 15.13
C PHE A 644 -5.34 -39.53 15.41
N ASP A 645 -5.07 -39.97 16.63
CA ASP A 645 -5.22 -41.37 17.05
C ASP A 645 -6.67 -41.85 16.86
N GLN A 646 -7.67 -40.97 17.04
CA GLN A 646 -9.08 -41.30 16.83
C GLN A 646 -9.43 -41.47 15.35
N ILE A 647 -8.91 -40.60 14.48
CA ILE A 647 -9.12 -40.70 13.03
C ILE A 647 -8.40 -41.94 12.48
N GLU A 648 -7.19 -42.22 12.95
CA GLU A 648 -6.45 -43.43 12.60
C GLU A 648 -7.24 -44.69 13.00
N GLU A 649 -7.79 -44.73 14.21
CA GLU A 649 -8.62 -45.84 14.69
C GLU A 649 -9.89 -46.01 13.82
N GLU A 650 -10.57 -44.93 13.46
CA GLU A 650 -11.74 -44.97 12.57
C GLU A 650 -11.39 -45.47 11.15
N LEU A 651 -10.22 -45.12 10.62
CA LEU A 651 -9.74 -45.58 9.31
C LEU A 651 -9.29 -47.04 9.32
N ILE A 652 -8.68 -47.51 10.41
CA ILE A 652 -8.29 -48.92 10.59
C ILE A 652 -9.54 -49.81 10.71
N GLN A 653 -10.64 -49.27 11.21
CA GLN A 653 -11.93 -49.98 11.32
C GLN A 653 -12.75 -49.99 10.02
N ASP A 654 -12.33 -49.25 8.98
CA ASP A 654 -13.02 -49.26 7.68
C ASP A 654 -12.72 -50.55 6.90
N GLU A 655 -13.72 -51.43 6.79
CA GLU A 655 -13.59 -52.73 6.11
C GLU A 655 -13.14 -52.61 4.64
N THR A 656 -13.49 -51.50 3.98
CA THR A 656 -13.13 -51.22 2.59
C THR A 656 -11.64 -50.92 2.49
N LEU A 657 -11.12 -50.07 3.38
CA LEU A 657 -9.69 -49.76 3.45
C LEU A 657 -8.87 -50.99 3.84
N VAL A 658 -9.35 -51.79 4.80
CA VAL A 658 -8.67 -53.03 5.20
C VAL A 658 -8.53 -53.99 4.02
N GLN A 659 -9.60 -54.18 3.23
CA GLN A 659 -9.54 -55.03 2.04
C GLN A 659 -8.64 -54.46 0.94
N GLN A 660 -8.63 -53.14 0.75
CA GLN A 660 -7.75 -52.50 -0.22
C GLN A 660 -6.29 -52.57 0.19
N ALA A 661 -5.97 -52.41 1.47
CA ALA A 661 -4.61 -52.52 2.01
C ALA A 661 -4.03 -53.94 1.86
N GLN A 662 -4.87 -54.97 2.01
CA GLN A 662 -4.44 -56.37 1.89
C GLN A 662 -4.22 -56.82 0.44
N ASN A 663 -4.91 -56.20 -0.52
CA ASN A 663 -4.95 -56.68 -1.91
C ASN A 663 -4.23 -55.78 -2.91
N ASN A 664 -3.80 -54.58 -2.52
CA ASN A 664 -3.16 -53.61 -3.41
C ASN A 664 -1.77 -53.20 -2.93
N SER A 665 -0.93 -52.74 -3.87
CA SER A 665 0.29 -52.00 -3.51
C SER A 665 -0.07 -50.67 -2.85
N ILE A 666 0.87 -50.11 -2.08
CA ILE A 666 0.67 -48.84 -1.37
C ILE A 666 0.26 -47.70 -2.31
N ASP A 667 0.78 -47.68 -3.55
CA ASP A 667 0.44 -46.68 -4.56
C ASP A 667 -1.02 -46.75 -5.03
N ASN A 668 -1.60 -47.95 -5.08
CA ASN A 668 -2.99 -48.16 -5.45
C ASN A 668 -3.93 -48.02 -4.24
N PHE A 669 -3.47 -48.39 -3.04
CA PHE A 669 -4.17 -48.16 -1.78
C PHE A 669 -4.38 -46.68 -1.50
N LYS A 670 -3.40 -45.84 -1.87
CA LYS A 670 -3.43 -44.38 -1.67
C LYS A 670 -4.73 -43.73 -2.18
N TYR A 671 -5.22 -44.12 -3.36
CA TYR A 671 -6.42 -43.51 -3.93
C TYR A 671 -7.68 -43.75 -3.10
N GLY A 672 -7.85 -44.98 -2.57
CA GLY A 672 -8.97 -45.28 -1.69
C GLY A 672 -8.78 -44.70 -0.28
N PHE A 673 -7.53 -44.64 0.19
CA PHE A 673 -7.17 -43.99 1.44
C PHE A 673 -7.49 -42.49 1.42
N ASP A 674 -7.12 -41.76 0.37
CA ASP A 674 -7.33 -40.32 0.29
C ASP A 674 -8.83 -39.95 0.34
N GLU A 675 -9.68 -40.73 -0.33
CA GLU A 675 -11.15 -40.55 -0.32
C GLU A 675 -11.76 -40.86 1.05
N ALA A 676 -11.37 -41.99 1.66
CA ALA A 676 -11.86 -42.39 2.97
C ALA A 676 -11.35 -41.48 4.09
N PHE A 677 -10.09 -41.04 4.02
CA PHE A 677 -9.47 -40.09 4.95
C PHE A 677 -10.24 -38.77 4.98
N LEU A 678 -10.53 -38.19 3.81
CA LEU A 678 -11.32 -36.95 3.72
C LEU A 678 -12.74 -37.13 4.28
N THR A 679 -13.39 -38.25 3.96
CA THR A 679 -14.74 -38.55 4.45
C THR A 679 -14.76 -38.68 5.98
N LYS A 680 -13.84 -39.45 6.57
CA LYS A 680 -13.76 -39.64 8.03
C LYS A 680 -13.37 -38.37 8.77
N LEU A 681 -12.53 -37.54 8.17
CA LEU A 681 -12.16 -36.25 8.73
C LEU A 681 -13.37 -35.29 8.80
N ILE A 682 -14.23 -35.28 7.76
CA ILE A 682 -15.47 -34.50 7.73
C ILE A 682 -16.48 -35.04 8.75
N GLU A 683 -16.74 -36.35 8.77
CA GLU A 683 -17.64 -37.00 9.73
C GLU A 683 -17.23 -36.68 11.18
N ARG A 684 -15.93 -36.64 11.46
CA ARG A 684 -15.41 -36.29 12.78
C ARG A 684 -15.62 -34.83 13.15
N MET A 685 -15.48 -33.92 12.18
CA MET A 685 -15.77 -32.49 12.38
C MET A 685 -17.26 -32.27 12.68
N ASP A 686 -18.14 -32.95 11.96
CA ASP A 686 -19.59 -32.89 12.18
C ASP A 686 -19.97 -33.49 13.55
N ALA A 687 -19.41 -34.64 13.92
CA ALA A 687 -19.65 -35.27 15.23
C ALA A 687 -19.20 -34.38 16.41
N ASN A 688 -18.11 -33.63 16.24
CA ASN A 688 -17.66 -32.66 17.25
C ASN A 688 -18.60 -31.46 17.36
N GLN A 689 -19.16 -31.00 16.24
CA GLN A 689 -20.20 -29.96 16.24
C GLN A 689 -21.49 -30.45 16.90
N ASP A 690 -21.92 -31.69 16.64
CA ASP A 690 -23.10 -32.29 17.26
C ASP A 690 -22.95 -32.43 18.79
N ILE A 691 -21.79 -32.87 19.27
CA ILE A 691 -21.51 -32.95 20.71
C ILE A 691 -21.51 -31.56 21.34
N PHE A 692 -20.92 -30.57 20.67
CA PHE A 692 -20.90 -29.20 21.15
C PHE A 692 -22.31 -28.60 21.22
N ALA A 693 -23.09 -28.72 20.14
CA ALA A 693 -24.49 -28.29 20.08
C ALA A 693 -25.31 -28.97 21.17
N ARG A 694 -25.14 -30.29 21.36
CA ARG A 694 -25.83 -31.03 22.40
C ARG A 694 -25.45 -30.61 23.82
N ILE A 695 -24.19 -30.23 24.08
CA ILE A 695 -23.78 -29.70 25.39
C ILE A 695 -24.43 -28.33 25.68
N MET A 696 -24.68 -27.55 24.64
CA MET A 696 -25.20 -26.18 24.75
C MET A 696 -26.73 -26.11 24.76
N ASP A 697 -27.39 -26.95 23.96
CA ASP A 697 -28.84 -26.90 23.72
C ASP A 697 -29.63 -27.85 24.65
N ASP A 698 -29.01 -28.92 25.14
CA ASP A 698 -29.61 -29.86 26.12
C ASP A 698 -29.05 -29.55 27.53
N GLU A 699 -29.84 -28.83 28.34
CA GLU A 699 -29.45 -28.43 29.70
C GLU A 699 -29.11 -29.61 30.61
N GLU A 700 -29.79 -30.76 30.44
CA GLU A 700 -29.57 -31.95 31.27
C GLU A 700 -28.23 -32.62 30.90
N PHE A 701 -27.97 -32.78 29.60
CA PHE A 701 -26.70 -33.32 29.09
C PHE A 701 -25.52 -32.39 29.39
N GLY A 702 -25.70 -31.08 29.16
CA GLY A 702 -24.69 -30.06 29.45
C GLY A 702 -24.32 -29.99 30.92
N THR A 703 -25.29 -30.15 31.84
CA THR A 703 -25.04 -30.19 33.28
C THR A 703 -24.28 -31.46 33.68
N LEU A 704 -24.65 -32.62 33.14
CA LEU A 704 -23.97 -33.89 33.40
C LEU A 704 -22.51 -33.87 32.95
N VAL A 705 -22.22 -33.35 31.74
CA VAL A 705 -20.85 -33.21 31.23
C VAL A 705 -20.04 -32.24 32.08
N ARG A 706 -20.65 -31.14 32.52
CA ARG A 706 -20.02 -30.13 33.39
C ARG A 706 -19.63 -30.71 34.74
N ASP A 707 -20.51 -31.45 35.40
CA ASP A 707 -20.26 -32.06 36.71
C ASP A 707 -19.19 -33.16 36.62
N TRP A 708 -19.24 -33.97 35.55
CA TRP A 708 -18.20 -34.96 35.27
C TRP A 708 -16.83 -34.32 35.03
N MET A 709 -16.76 -33.27 34.21
CA MET A 709 -15.55 -32.51 33.94
C MET A 709 -15.02 -31.83 35.21
N LEU A 710 -15.89 -31.24 36.03
CA LEU A 710 -15.53 -30.59 37.29
C LEU A 710 -14.84 -31.58 38.23
N GLN A 711 -15.40 -32.78 38.43
CA GLN A 711 -14.77 -33.80 39.27
C GLN A 711 -13.43 -34.26 38.70
N LYS A 712 -13.34 -34.52 37.39
CA LYS A 712 -12.13 -35.04 36.75
C LYS A 712 -10.99 -34.01 36.73
N VAL A 713 -11.31 -32.74 36.45
CA VAL A 713 -10.36 -31.61 36.47
C VAL A 713 -9.90 -31.32 37.89
N TYR A 714 -10.83 -31.27 38.86
CA TYR A 714 -10.48 -31.08 40.27
C TYR A 714 -9.58 -32.21 40.81
N GLN A 715 -9.86 -33.46 40.43
CA GLN A 715 -8.99 -34.59 40.77
C GLN A 715 -7.62 -34.44 40.11
N ARG A 716 -7.53 -34.23 38.79
CA ARG A 716 -6.22 -34.07 38.10
C ARG A 716 -5.40 -32.90 38.63
N LEU A 717 -6.02 -31.78 38.97
CA LEU A 717 -5.32 -30.62 39.52
C LEU A 717 -4.81 -30.86 40.95
N ASN A 718 -5.47 -31.74 41.71
CA ASN A 718 -5.08 -32.11 43.07
C ASN A 718 -4.23 -33.39 43.17
N THR A 719 -4.17 -34.19 42.11
CA THR A 719 -3.26 -35.34 42.00
C THR A 719 -1.94 -34.88 41.38
N LYS A 720 -1.12 -34.17 42.16
CA LYS A 720 0.33 -34.09 41.91
C LYS A 720 1.02 -35.21 42.68
N ILE A 721 1.29 -36.33 42.00
CA ILE A 721 2.61 -37.00 41.96
C ILE A 721 2.77 -37.56 40.55
#